data_AF-A0A2J8XLJ5-F1
#
_entry.id   AF-A0A2J8XLJ5-F1
#
_cell.length_a   1.000
_cell.length_b   1.000
_cell.length_c   1.000
_cell.angle_alpha   90.00
_cell.angle_beta   90.00
_cell.angle_gamma   90.00
#
_symmetry.space_group_name_H-M   'P 1'
#
loop_
_entity.id
_entity.type
_entity.pdbx_description
1 polymer ?
#
loop_
_entity_poly.entity_id
_entity_poly.type
_entity_poly.pdbx_seq_one_letter_code
_entity_poly.pdbx_strand_id
1 'polypeptide(L)'
;YRSGIRGYMKTVVLDLLRRYLRVEHHFQQAHYDKCVINLREQFKPDMSQVLDCIFSHAQVAKKNQLVIMLIDELCGPDPSLSDELTSILNELTQLSKSEHCKVALRARQILIASHLPSYELRHNQVESIFLSAIDMYGHQFCPENLKKLILSETTIFDVLPTFFYHANKVVCMASLEVYVRRGYIAYELNSLQHRQLPDGTCVVEFQFMLPSSHPNRMTVPISITNPDLLRHSTELFMDSGFSPLCQRMGAMVAFRRFEDFTRNFDEVISCFANVPKDTPLFSEARTSLYSEDDCKSLREEPIHILNVSIQCADHLEDEALVPILRTFVQSKKNILVDYGLRRITFLIAQEKEFPKFFTFRARDEFAEDRIYRHLEPALAFQLELNRMRNFDLTAVPCANHKMHLYLGAAKVKEGVEVTDHRFFIRAIIRHSDLITKEASFEYLQNEGERLLLEAMDELEVAFNNTSVRTDCNHIFLNFVPTVIMDPFKIEESVRYMVMRYGSRLWKLRVLQAEVKINIRQTTTGSAVPIRLFITNESGYYLDISLYKEVTDSRSGNIMFHSFGNKQGPQHGMLINTPYVTKDLLQAKRFQAQSLGTTYIYDFPEMFRQALFKLWSSPDKYPKDILTYTELVLDSQGQLVEMNRLPGGNEVGMVAFKMRFKTQEYPEGRDVIVIGNDITFRIGSFGPGEDLLYLRASEMARAEGIPKIYVAANSGARIGMAEEIKHMFHVAWVDPEDPHKGFKYLYLTPQDYTRISSLNSVHCKHIEEGGESRYMITDIIGKDDGLGVENLRGSGMIAGESSLAYEEIVTISLVTCRAIGIGAYLVRLGQRVIQVENSHIILTGASALNKVLGREVYTSNNQLGGVQIMHYNGVSHITVPDDFEGVYTILEWLSYMPKDNHSPVPIITPTDPIDREIEFLPSRAPYDPRWMLAGRPHPTLKGTWQSGFFDHGSFKEIMAPWAQTVVTGRARLGGIPVGVIAVETRTVEVAVPADPANLDSEAKIIQQAGQVWFPDSAYKTAQAIKDFNREKLPLMIFANWRGFSGGMKGYLGTWMCLGGR
;
A
#
# COMPACT_ATOMS: atom_id res chain seq x y z
N TYR A 1 -7.99 -45.69 14.77
CA TYR A 1 -9.42 -45.71 15.13
C TYR A 1 -9.75 -45.57 16.62
N ARG A 2 -8.79 -45.32 17.54
CA ARG A 2 -9.11 -45.11 18.97
C ARG A 2 -10.09 -43.94 19.20
N SER A 3 -10.07 -42.93 18.35
CA SER A 3 -10.99 -41.76 18.36
C SER A 3 -12.22 -41.95 17.45
N GLY A 4 -12.58 -43.19 17.14
CA GLY A 4 -13.64 -43.53 16.19
C GLY A 4 -13.24 -43.35 14.72
N ILE A 5 -14.19 -43.66 13.82
CA ILE A 5 -14.01 -43.55 12.36
C ILE A 5 -13.88 -42.09 11.95
N ARG A 6 -14.73 -41.20 12.49
CA ARG A 6 -14.70 -39.76 12.22
C ARG A 6 -13.41 -39.10 12.71
N GLY A 7 -12.90 -39.52 13.87
CA GLY A 7 -11.61 -39.04 14.37
C GLY A 7 -10.44 -39.51 13.51
N TYR A 8 -10.42 -40.78 13.08
CA TYR A 8 -9.39 -41.28 12.17
C TYR A 8 -9.42 -40.59 10.80
N MET A 9 -10.61 -40.40 10.23
CA MET A 9 -10.80 -39.65 8.99
C MET A 9 -10.21 -38.24 9.10
N LYS A 10 -10.55 -37.49 10.17
CA LYS A 10 -9.98 -36.17 10.43
C LYS A 10 -8.45 -36.23 10.49
N THR A 11 -7.87 -37.17 11.25
CA THR A 11 -6.40 -37.31 11.34
C THR A 11 -5.74 -37.53 9.98
N VAL A 12 -6.32 -38.36 9.10
CA VAL A 12 -5.78 -38.63 7.76
C VAL A 12 -5.81 -37.37 6.89
N VAL A 13 -6.92 -36.63 6.88
CA VAL A 13 -7.01 -35.40 6.07
C VAL A 13 -6.09 -34.31 6.62
N LEU A 14 -5.98 -34.16 7.95
CA LEU A 14 -5.03 -33.22 8.56
C LEU A 14 -3.57 -33.56 8.21
N ASP A 15 -3.21 -34.85 8.14
CA ASP A 15 -1.86 -35.27 7.69
C ASP A 15 -1.60 -34.89 6.23
N LEU A 16 -2.59 -35.03 5.35
CA LEU A 16 -2.47 -34.61 3.94
C LEU A 16 -2.24 -33.09 3.81
N LEU A 17 -2.97 -32.27 4.58
CA LEU A 17 -2.78 -30.82 4.61
C LEU A 17 -1.39 -30.44 5.13
N ARG A 18 -0.90 -31.13 6.18
CA ARG A 18 0.47 -30.94 6.70
C ARG A 18 1.54 -31.32 5.68
N ARG A 19 1.36 -32.40 4.91
CA ARG A 19 2.30 -32.79 3.85
C ARG A 19 2.37 -31.74 2.74
N TYR A 20 1.23 -31.17 2.36
CA TYR A 20 1.19 -30.05 1.42
C TYR A 20 2.00 -28.85 1.97
N LEU A 21 1.73 -28.43 3.20
CA LEU A 21 2.44 -27.32 3.85
C LEU A 21 3.95 -27.54 3.95
N ARG A 22 4.39 -28.74 4.36
CA ARG A 22 5.82 -29.07 4.48
C ARG A 22 6.59 -28.85 3.20
N VAL A 23 6.01 -29.22 2.05
CA VAL A 23 6.65 -29.00 0.74
C VAL A 23 6.63 -27.53 0.37
N GLU A 24 5.46 -26.89 0.41
CA GLU A 24 5.30 -25.53 -0.12
C GLU A 24 5.99 -24.44 0.73
N HIS A 25 6.25 -24.71 2.01
CA HIS A 25 6.98 -23.78 2.87
C HIS A 25 8.42 -23.52 2.40
N HIS A 26 9.08 -24.53 1.80
CA HIS A 26 10.42 -24.38 1.25
C HIS A 26 10.49 -23.39 0.08
N PHE A 27 9.39 -23.21 -0.66
CA PHE A 27 9.30 -22.35 -1.83
C PHE A 27 8.76 -20.93 -1.53
N GLN A 28 8.46 -20.61 -0.25
CA GLN A 28 8.00 -19.27 0.13
C GLN A 28 9.13 -18.24 0.28
N GLN A 29 10.31 -18.68 0.76
CA GLN A 29 11.31 -17.80 1.35
C GLN A 29 12.18 -17.03 0.34
N ALA A 30 12.25 -17.45 -0.93
CA ALA A 30 13.12 -16.83 -1.92
C ALA A 30 12.62 -17.02 -3.37
N HIS A 31 13.44 -16.63 -4.34
CA HIS A 31 13.31 -17.07 -5.73
C HIS A 31 13.57 -18.57 -5.85
N TYR A 32 12.93 -19.20 -6.83
CA TYR A 32 12.94 -20.64 -7.06
C TYR A 32 14.34 -21.26 -6.99
N ASP A 33 15.32 -20.70 -7.72
CA ASP A 33 16.70 -21.23 -7.75
C ASP A 33 17.34 -21.25 -6.36
N LYS A 34 17.15 -20.19 -5.56
CA LYS A 34 17.68 -20.09 -4.19
C LYS A 34 16.97 -21.08 -3.27
N CYS A 35 15.67 -21.29 -3.42
CA CYS A 35 14.92 -22.33 -2.70
C CYS A 35 15.45 -23.73 -3.02
N VAL A 36 15.74 -24.02 -4.30
CA VAL A 36 16.30 -25.31 -4.73
C VAL A 36 17.70 -25.53 -4.15
N ILE A 37 18.56 -24.49 -4.15
CA ILE A 37 19.89 -24.58 -3.52
C ILE A 37 19.76 -24.83 -2.01
N ASN A 38 18.88 -24.11 -1.31
CA ASN A 38 18.64 -24.31 0.11
C ASN A 38 18.14 -25.73 0.40
N LEU A 39 17.22 -26.26 -0.41
CA LEU A 39 16.76 -27.65 -0.34
C LEU A 39 17.91 -28.64 -0.53
N ARG A 40 18.77 -28.39 -1.52
CA ARG A 40 19.95 -29.24 -1.80
C ARG A 40 20.93 -29.27 -0.64
N GLU A 41 21.19 -28.12 0.00
CA GLU A 41 22.09 -28.08 1.17
C GLU A 41 21.44 -28.71 2.41
N GLN A 42 20.13 -28.56 2.59
CA GLN A 42 19.39 -29.16 3.70
C GLN A 42 19.33 -30.70 3.59
N PHE A 43 19.11 -31.23 2.39
CA PHE A 43 18.98 -32.66 2.11
C PHE A 43 20.19 -33.24 1.38
N LYS A 44 21.38 -32.65 1.59
CA LYS A 44 22.65 -33.07 0.97
C LYS A 44 22.93 -34.59 0.97
N PRO A 45 22.62 -35.38 2.02
CA PRO A 45 22.84 -36.82 1.99
C PRO A 45 21.81 -37.61 1.15
N ASP A 46 20.64 -37.06 0.85
CA ASP A 46 19.56 -37.73 0.13
C ASP A 46 18.90 -36.81 -0.91
N MET A 47 19.42 -36.85 -2.13
CA MET A 47 18.91 -36.05 -3.25
C MET A 47 17.55 -36.52 -3.77
N SER A 48 17.08 -37.72 -3.38
CA SER A 48 15.77 -38.20 -3.81
C SER A 48 14.64 -37.36 -3.20
N GLN A 49 14.78 -36.94 -1.95
CA GLN A 49 13.82 -36.04 -1.28
C GLN A 49 13.78 -34.66 -1.94
N VAL A 50 14.92 -34.16 -2.42
CA VAL A 50 14.98 -32.90 -3.18
C VAL A 50 14.19 -33.02 -4.47
N LEU A 51 14.39 -34.12 -5.21
CA LEU A 51 13.65 -34.39 -6.45
C LEU A 51 12.15 -34.52 -6.19
N ASP A 52 11.74 -35.24 -5.15
CA ASP A 52 10.33 -35.41 -4.79
C ASP A 52 9.67 -34.07 -4.41
N CYS A 53 10.37 -33.21 -3.66
CA CYS A 53 9.87 -31.87 -3.33
C CYS A 53 9.70 -31.00 -4.58
N ILE A 54 10.68 -31.01 -5.48
CA ILE A 54 10.64 -30.26 -6.74
C ILE A 54 9.51 -30.76 -7.64
N PHE A 55 9.38 -32.08 -7.80
CA PHE A 55 8.33 -32.70 -8.60
C PHE A 55 6.94 -32.36 -8.04
N SER A 56 6.79 -32.40 -6.71
CA SER A 56 5.57 -32.03 -6.01
C SER A 56 5.20 -30.55 -6.22
N HIS A 57 6.17 -29.64 -6.12
CA HIS A 57 5.95 -28.20 -6.33
C HIS A 57 5.64 -27.88 -7.80
N ALA A 58 6.23 -28.59 -8.77
CA ALA A 58 5.94 -28.40 -10.19
C ALA A 58 4.46 -28.64 -10.57
N GLN A 59 3.70 -29.37 -9.74
CA GLN A 59 2.26 -29.62 -9.93
C GLN A 59 1.38 -28.91 -8.89
N VAL A 60 1.87 -27.81 -8.30
CA VAL A 60 1.16 -27.05 -7.25
C VAL A 60 -0.26 -26.64 -7.65
N ALA A 61 -0.50 -26.25 -8.91
CA ALA A 61 -1.83 -25.83 -9.37
C ALA A 61 -2.90 -26.92 -9.18
N LYS A 62 -2.56 -28.19 -9.45
CA LYS A 62 -3.46 -29.34 -9.26
C LYS A 62 -3.60 -29.68 -7.77
N LYS A 63 -2.51 -29.60 -7.02
CA LYS A 63 -2.52 -29.80 -5.56
C LYS A 63 -3.44 -28.80 -4.86
N ASN A 64 -3.41 -27.54 -5.30
CA ASN A 64 -4.24 -26.47 -4.75
C ASN A 64 -5.73 -26.78 -4.88
N GLN A 65 -6.16 -27.30 -6.04
CA GLN A 65 -7.54 -27.70 -6.24
C GLN A 65 -7.96 -28.84 -5.30
N LEU A 66 -7.09 -29.85 -5.10
CA LEU A 66 -7.34 -30.93 -4.15
C LEU A 66 -7.43 -30.41 -2.70
N VAL A 67 -6.53 -29.53 -2.30
CA VAL A 67 -6.52 -28.95 -0.95
C VAL A 67 -7.80 -28.15 -0.69
N ILE A 68 -8.28 -27.37 -1.66
CA ILE A 68 -9.56 -26.64 -1.55
C ILE A 68 -10.71 -27.61 -1.33
N MET A 69 -10.80 -28.69 -2.12
CA MET A 69 -11.86 -29.70 -1.96
C MET A 69 -11.81 -30.39 -0.58
N LEU A 70 -10.61 -30.71 -0.08
CA LEU A 70 -10.43 -31.32 1.24
C LEU A 70 -10.87 -30.38 2.37
N ILE A 71 -10.56 -29.10 2.23
CA ILE A 71 -10.94 -28.06 3.19
C ILE A 71 -12.46 -27.90 3.20
N ASP A 72 -13.12 -27.91 2.03
CA ASP A 72 -14.58 -27.78 1.90
C ASP A 72 -15.33 -28.93 2.54
N GLU A 73 -14.89 -30.17 2.30
CA GLU A 73 -15.48 -31.37 2.91
C GLU A 73 -15.28 -31.43 4.43
N LEU A 74 -14.14 -30.95 4.93
CA LEU A 74 -13.87 -30.90 6.38
C LEU A 74 -14.71 -29.85 7.10
N CYS A 75 -14.98 -28.73 6.43
CA CYS A 75 -15.55 -27.51 7.02
C CYS A 75 -16.96 -27.24 6.50
N GLY A 76 -17.75 -28.29 6.27
CA GLY A 76 -19.18 -28.19 5.98
C GLY A 76 -19.96 -27.32 7.00
N PRO A 77 -21.29 -27.14 6.84
CA PRO A 77 -22.06 -25.98 7.34
C PRO A 77 -22.08 -25.70 8.86
N ASP A 78 -21.37 -26.48 9.69
CA ASP A 78 -21.31 -26.29 11.14
C ASP A 78 -19.87 -25.96 11.63
N PRO A 79 -19.62 -24.74 12.14
CA PRO A 79 -18.27 -24.15 12.28
C PRO A 79 -17.53 -24.50 13.58
N SER A 80 -17.77 -25.65 14.21
CA SER A 80 -16.95 -26.07 15.36
C SER A 80 -15.61 -26.67 14.87
N LEU A 81 -14.64 -25.81 14.55
CA LEU A 81 -13.29 -26.22 14.18
C LEU A 81 -12.55 -26.75 15.42
N SER A 82 -11.80 -27.84 15.26
CA SER A 82 -10.84 -28.28 16.28
C SER A 82 -9.59 -27.40 16.24
N ASP A 83 -8.97 -27.10 17.39
CA ASP A 83 -7.75 -26.29 17.48
C ASP A 83 -6.63 -26.72 16.50
N GLU A 84 -6.50 -28.03 16.27
CA GLU A 84 -5.51 -28.59 15.35
C GLU A 84 -5.77 -28.20 13.87
N LEU A 85 -7.04 -28.12 13.47
CA LEU A 85 -7.44 -27.67 12.14
C LEU A 85 -7.27 -26.16 12.00
N THR A 86 -7.63 -25.39 13.04
CA THR A 86 -7.41 -23.94 13.09
C THR A 86 -5.94 -23.58 12.91
N SER A 87 -5.02 -24.32 13.57
CA SER A 87 -3.57 -24.15 13.39
C SER A 87 -3.13 -24.37 11.94
N ILE A 88 -3.58 -25.45 11.30
CA ILE A 88 -3.23 -25.77 9.91
C ILE A 88 -3.79 -24.73 8.94
N LEU A 89 -5.04 -24.29 9.14
CA LEU A 89 -5.65 -23.25 8.32
C LEU A 89 -4.88 -21.93 8.45
N ASN A 90 -4.47 -21.54 9.66
CA ASN A 90 -3.62 -20.37 9.89
C ASN A 90 -2.29 -20.48 9.14
N GLU A 91 -1.60 -21.64 9.18
CA GLU A 91 -0.39 -21.86 8.39
C GLU A 91 -0.64 -21.75 6.86
N LEU A 92 -1.76 -22.28 6.37
CA LEU A 92 -2.15 -22.14 4.96
C LEU A 92 -2.35 -20.67 4.55
N THR A 93 -2.86 -19.82 5.45
CA THR A 93 -3.01 -18.38 5.16
C THR A 93 -1.68 -17.62 5.07
N GLN A 94 -0.58 -18.17 5.58
CA GLN A 94 0.75 -17.55 5.53
C GLN A 94 1.45 -17.77 4.18
N LEU A 95 0.92 -18.65 3.33
CA LEU A 95 1.44 -18.85 1.97
C LEU A 95 1.22 -17.58 1.14
N SER A 96 2.31 -16.96 0.71
CA SER A 96 2.30 -15.58 0.19
C SER A 96 2.45 -15.49 -1.33
N LYS A 97 2.97 -16.53 -1.98
CA LYS A 97 3.14 -16.61 -3.44
C LYS A 97 1.79 -16.65 -4.17
N SER A 98 1.76 -16.07 -5.37
CA SER A 98 0.57 -15.99 -6.23
C SER A 98 -0.06 -17.36 -6.51
N GLU A 99 0.77 -18.39 -6.64
CA GLU A 99 0.33 -19.76 -6.94
C GLU A 99 -0.62 -20.32 -5.88
N HIS A 100 -0.39 -20.00 -4.60
CA HIS A 100 -1.19 -20.52 -3.48
C HIS A 100 -2.37 -19.62 -3.07
N CYS A 101 -2.55 -18.47 -3.72
CA CYS A 101 -3.53 -17.46 -3.31
C CYS A 101 -4.93 -18.06 -3.11
N LYS A 102 -5.37 -18.97 -3.98
CA LYS A 102 -6.70 -19.61 -3.88
C LYS A 102 -6.86 -20.50 -2.64
N VAL A 103 -5.81 -21.21 -2.24
CA VAL A 103 -5.82 -22.08 -1.05
C VAL A 103 -5.82 -21.25 0.22
N ALA A 104 -4.90 -20.27 0.29
CA ALA A 104 -4.81 -19.34 1.40
C ALA A 104 -6.13 -18.58 1.60
N LEU A 105 -6.74 -18.15 0.48
CA LEU A 105 -8.05 -17.49 0.44
C LEU A 105 -9.19 -18.35 0.98
N ARG A 106 -9.18 -19.66 0.68
CA ARG A 106 -10.24 -20.54 1.18
C ARG A 106 -10.09 -20.82 2.67
N ALA A 107 -8.85 -21.04 3.13
CA ALA A 107 -8.53 -21.28 4.54
C ALA A 107 -8.96 -20.10 5.43
N ARG A 108 -8.43 -18.90 5.15
CA ARG A 108 -9.25 -17.75 4.77
C ARG A 108 -10.68 -17.64 5.32
N GLN A 109 -11.59 -17.74 4.34
CA GLN A 109 -13.04 -17.69 4.50
C GLN A 109 -13.57 -18.59 5.61
N ILE A 110 -12.97 -19.77 5.80
CA ILE A 110 -13.41 -20.72 6.83
C ILE A 110 -13.01 -20.27 8.23
N LEU A 111 -11.81 -19.71 8.41
CA LEU A 111 -11.40 -19.12 9.69
C LEU A 111 -12.33 -17.96 10.06
N ILE A 112 -12.65 -17.08 9.11
CA ILE A 112 -13.60 -15.97 9.30
C ILE A 112 -14.98 -16.51 9.72
N ALA A 113 -15.49 -17.51 9.02
CA ALA A 113 -16.77 -18.14 9.33
C ALA A 113 -16.78 -18.81 10.72
N SER A 114 -15.63 -19.33 11.18
CA SER A 114 -15.52 -20.01 12.48
C SER A 114 -15.52 -19.08 13.69
N HIS A 115 -15.11 -17.83 13.52
CA HIS A 115 -15.12 -16.83 14.60
C HIS A 115 -16.54 -16.29 14.87
N LEU A 116 -17.47 -16.48 13.93
CA LEU A 116 -18.86 -16.08 14.09
C LEU A 116 -19.63 -17.16 14.87
N PRO A 117 -20.37 -16.80 15.94
CA PRO A 117 -21.24 -17.76 16.60
C PRO A 117 -22.30 -18.26 15.62
N SER A 118 -22.62 -19.55 15.68
CA SER A 118 -23.60 -20.16 14.77
C SER A 118 -24.94 -19.43 14.84
N TYR A 119 -25.64 -19.39 13.72
CA TYR A 119 -26.94 -18.71 13.61
C TYR A 119 -27.92 -19.18 14.69
N GLU A 120 -28.01 -20.49 14.92
CA GLU A 120 -28.90 -21.10 15.92
C GLU A 120 -28.57 -20.63 17.36
N LEU A 121 -27.29 -20.51 17.69
CA LEU A 121 -26.86 -20.08 19.02
C LEU A 121 -27.18 -18.59 19.24
N ARG A 122 -27.02 -17.76 18.21
CA ARG A 122 -27.40 -16.33 18.24
C ARG A 122 -28.91 -16.15 18.30
N HIS A 123 -29.66 -16.94 17.55
CA HIS A 123 -31.12 -16.96 17.60
C HIS A 123 -31.64 -17.23 19.02
N ASN A 124 -31.17 -18.31 19.64
CA ASN A 124 -31.54 -18.68 21.00
C ASN A 124 -31.14 -17.61 22.03
N GLN A 125 -29.99 -16.96 21.85
CA GLN A 125 -29.55 -15.89 22.74
C GLN A 125 -30.45 -14.65 22.64
N VAL A 126 -30.80 -14.21 21.43
CA VAL A 126 -31.67 -13.06 21.20
C VAL A 126 -33.09 -13.35 21.71
N GLU A 127 -33.60 -14.55 21.45
CA GLU A 127 -34.90 -15.01 21.95
C GLU A 127 -34.96 -15.01 23.48
N SER A 128 -33.93 -15.54 24.14
CA SER A 128 -33.82 -15.54 25.60
C SER A 128 -33.83 -14.12 26.19
N ILE A 129 -33.19 -13.15 25.52
CA ILE A 129 -33.21 -11.74 25.96
C ILE A 129 -34.60 -11.13 25.78
N PHE A 130 -35.29 -11.38 24.66
CA PHE A 130 -36.65 -10.90 24.46
C PHE A 130 -37.64 -11.51 25.47
N LEU A 131 -37.54 -12.81 25.72
CA LEU A 131 -38.40 -13.50 26.68
C LEU A 131 -38.14 -13.05 28.13
N SER A 132 -36.89 -12.75 28.50
CA SER A 132 -36.56 -12.21 29.82
C SER A 132 -36.90 -10.73 30.01
N ALA A 133 -37.10 -9.98 28.91
CA ALA A 133 -37.56 -8.59 28.96
C ALA A 133 -39.09 -8.47 29.09
N ILE A 134 -39.83 -9.56 28.95
CA ILE A 134 -41.30 -9.63 29.07
C ILE A 134 -41.64 -10.15 30.47
N ASP A 135 -42.34 -9.34 31.27
CA ASP A 135 -42.86 -9.75 32.58
C ASP A 135 -43.90 -10.88 32.45
N MET A 136 -44.00 -11.76 33.45
CA MET A 136 -44.84 -12.97 33.46
C MET A 136 -46.34 -12.71 33.22
N TYR A 137 -46.79 -11.46 33.42
CA TYR A 137 -48.17 -11.03 33.21
C TYR A 137 -48.39 -10.22 31.93
N GLY A 138 -47.35 -9.88 31.17
CA GLY A 138 -47.49 -9.26 29.83
C GLY A 138 -47.88 -7.78 29.79
N HIS A 139 -47.84 -7.04 30.91
CA HIS A 139 -48.37 -5.66 31.00
C HIS A 139 -47.32 -4.55 31.08
N GLN A 140 -46.04 -4.84 31.35
CA GLN A 140 -44.97 -3.81 31.38
C GLN A 140 -43.69 -4.26 30.69
N PHE A 141 -43.16 -3.35 29.89
CA PHE A 141 -41.97 -3.47 29.05
C PHE A 141 -40.76 -2.89 29.79
N CYS A 142 -39.72 -3.69 30.07
CA CYS A 142 -38.52 -3.25 30.78
C CYS A 142 -37.42 -2.82 29.78
N PRO A 143 -37.20 -1.52 29.54
CA PRO A 143 -36.34 -1.05 28.45
C PRO A 143 -34.84 -1.28 28.73
N GLU A 144 -34.46 -1.41 30.00
CA GLU A 144 -33.07 -1.62 30.45
C GLU A 144 -32.49 -2.96 29.95
N ASN A 145 -33.29 -4.03 29.89
CA ASN A 145 -32.83 -5.34 29.41
C ASN A 145 -32.53 -5.33 27.89
N LEU A 146 -33.16 -4.41 27.14
CA LEU A 146 -32.95 -4.25 25.70
C LEU A 146 -31.73 -3.40 25.36
N LYS A 147 -31.20 -2.59 26.30
CA LYS A 147 -29.94 -1.86 26.10
C LYS A 147 -28.80 -2.80 25.72
N LYS A 148 -28.78 -4.01 26.28
CA LYS A 148 -27.78 -5.04 25.96
C LYS A 148 -27.83 -5.43 24.48
N LEU A 149 -29.02 -5.52 23.88
CA LEU A 149 -29.19 -5.80 22.44
C LEU A 149 -28.90 -4.57 21.57
N ILE A 150 -29.27 -3.37 22.01
CA ILE A 150 -29.02 -2.13 21.26
C ILE A 150 -27.51 -1.85 21.15
N LEU A 151 -26.78 -2.04 22.25
CA LEU A 151 -25.33 -1.80 22.35
C LEU A 151 -24.47 -3.03 22.04
N SER A 152 -25.09 -4.20 21.79
CA SER A 152 -24.35 -5.43 21.47
C SER A 152 -23.47 -5.26 20.23
N GLU A 153 -22.25 -5.78 20.29
CA GLU A 153 -21.31 -5.82 19.16
C GLU A 153 -21.73 -6.82 18.07
N THR A 154 -22.39 -7.92 18.46
CA THR A 154 -22.80 -8.94 17.50
C THR A 154 -23.79 -8.37 16.48
N THR A 155 -23.67 -8.79 15.21
CA THR A 155 -24.68 -8.49 14.20
C THR A 155 -25.97 -9.16 14.64
N ILE A 156 -26.99 -8.34 14.91
CA ILE A 156 -28.33 -8.84 15.24
C ILE A 156 -29.29 -8.66 14.06
N PHE A 157 -28.94 -7.89 13.03
CA PHE A 157 -29.87 -7.59 11.93
C PHE A 157 -30.19 -8.81 11.07
N ASP A 158 -29.41 -9.88 11.10
CA ASP A 158 -29.71 -11.15 10.44
C ASP A 158 -30.73 -12.00 11.21
N VAL A 159 -30.70 -11.95 12.54
CA VAL A 159 -31.62 -12.73 13.39
C VAL A 159 -32.86 -11.91 13.78
N LEU A 160 -32.71 -10.62 14.07
CA LEU A 160 -33.76 -9.74 14.58
C LEU A 160 -35.05 -9.74 13.73
N PRO A 161 -34.99 -9.76 12.38
CA PRO A 161 -36.20 -9.76 11.55
C PRO A 161 -37.10 -10.97 11.73
N THR A 162 -36.59 -12.14 12.16
CA THR A 162 -37.45 -13.31 12.42
C THR A 162 -38.44 -13.02 13.55
N PHE A 163 -38.05 -12.19 14.53
CA PHE A 163 -38.88 -11.79 15.66
C PHE A 163 -39.90 -10.70 15.34
N PHE A 164 -39.87 -10.09 14.15
CA PHE A 164 -40.95 -9.18 13.69
C PHE A 164 -42.26 -9.94 13.47
N TYR A 165 -42.16 -11.23 13.17
CA TYR A 165 -43.28 -12.11 12.80
C TYR A 165 -43.58 -13.15 13.88
N HIS A 166 -43.09 -12.94 15.10
CA HIS A 166 -43.24 -13.85 16.23
C HIS A 166 -44.73 -14.04 16.64
N ALA A 167 -45.06 -15.17 17.26
CA ALA A 167 -46.44 -15.46 17.67
C ALA A 167 -46.94 -14.51 18.79
N ASN A 168 -46.02 -14.06 19.65
CA ASN A 168 -46.31 -13.09 20.71
C ASN A 168 -46.18 -11.64 20.19
N LYS A 169 -47.30 -10.92 20.17
CA LYS A 169 -47.36 -9.52 19.71
C LYS A 169 -46.45 -8.56 20.50
N VAL A 170 -46.21 -8.83 21.78
CA VAL A 170 -45.29 -8.01 22.60
C VAL A 170 -43.85 -8.17 22.12
N VAL A 171 -43.46 -9.38 21.69
CA VAL A 171 -42.14 -9.63 21.08
C VAL A 171 -42.02 -8.90 19.75
N CYS A 172 -43.08 -8.87 18.92
CA CYS A 172 -43.08 -8.12 17.66
C CYS A 172 -42.89 -6.61 17.88
N MET A 173 -43.58 -6.03 18.87
CA MET A 173 -43.41 -4.61 19.22
C MET A 173 -41.99 -4.33 19.75
N ALA A 174 -41.49 -5.20 20.63
CA ALA A 174 -40.14 -5.11 21.19
C ALA A 174 -39.05 -5.17 20.11
N SER A 175 -39.16 -6.12 19.17
CA SER A 175 -38.17 -6.34 18.12
C SER A 175 -38.12 -5.18 17.12
N LEU A 176 -39.29 -4.60 16.75
CA LEU A 176 -39.37 -3.40 15.92
C LEU A 176 -38.76 -2.17 16.63
N GLU A 177 -39.00 -2.00 17.93
CA GLU A 177 -38.38 -0.92 18.70
C GLU A 177 -36.85 -1.07 18.79
N VAL A 178 -36.35 -2.28 19.05
CA VAL A 178 -34.91 -2.57 19.06
C VAL A 178 -34.29 -2.25 17.71
N TYR A 179 -34.96 -2.61 16.60
CA TYR A 179 -34.51 -2.28 15.25
C TYR A 179 -34.35 -0.77 15.05
N VAL A 180 -35.36 0.03 15.40
CA VAL A 180 -35.34 1.48 15.27
C VAL A 180 -34.26 2.10 16.16
N ARG A 181 -34.23 1.78 17.46
CA ARG A 181 -33.22 2.33 18.39
C ARG A 181 -31.79 1.97 18.00
N ARG A 182 -31.57 0.76 17.48
CA ARG A 182 -30.24 0.31 17.03
C ARG A 182 -29.81 0.92 15.70
N GLY A 183 -30.73 1.11 14.76
CA GLY A 183 -30.47 1.76 13.47
C GLY A 183 -30.20 3.25 13.66
N TYR A 184 -31.01 3.92 14.47
CA TYR A 184 -30.98 5.36 14.70
C TYR A 184 -30.15 5.78 15.92
N ILE A 185 -29.17 4.97 16.35
CA ILE A 185 -28.36 5.24 17.54
C ILE A 185 -27.55 6.54 17.48
N ALA A 186 -27.18 7.00 16.28
CA ALA A 186 -26.51 8.30 16.08
C ALA A 186 -27.48 9.48 16.04
N TYR A 187 -28.79 9.24 16.08
CA TYR A 187 -29.82 10.27 15.97
C TYR A 187 -30.46 10.48 17.34
N GLU A 188 -30.91 11.70 17.60
CA GLU A 188 -31.62 12.03 18.83
C GLU A 188 -33.09 11.59 18.64
N LEU A 189 -33.48 10.48 19.27
CA LEU A 189 -34.85 9.95 19.27
C LEU A 189 -35.66 10.62 20.38
N ASN A 190 -36.69 11.37 20.03
CA ASN A 190 -37.48 12.16 21.00
C ASN A 190 -38.71 11.39 21.49
N SER A 191 -39.35 10.63 20.60
CA SER A 191 -40.56 9.88 20.89
C SER A 191 -40.61 8.63 20.03
N LEU A 192 -41.08 7.53 20.61
CA LEU A 192 -41.34 6.25 19.94
C LEU A 192 -42.69 5.73 20.44
N GLN A 193 -43.62 5.53 19.52
CA GLN A 193 -45.00 5.13 19.81
C GLN A 193 -45.33 3.83 19.07
N HIS A 194 -45.95 2.90 19.79
CA HIS A 194 -46.47 1.65 19.23
C HIS A 194 -47.91 1.86 18.80
N ARG A 195 -48.21 1.57 17.54
CA ARG A 195 -49.57 1.56 16.97
C ARG A 195 -49.86 0.19 16.36
N GLN A 196 -51.14 -0.15 16.34
CA GLN A 196 -51.62 -1.37 15.70
C GLN A 196 -52.63 -0.99 14.62
N LEU A 197 -52.42 -1.49 13.41
CA LEU A 197 -53.35 -1.33 12.31
C LEU A 197 -54.61 -2.19 12.54
N PRO A 198 -55.74 -1.90 11.87
CA PRO A 198 -56.99 -2.64 12.02
C PRO A 198 -56.87 -4.15 11.72
N ASP A 199 -55.92 -4.53 10.88
CA ASP A 199 -55.58 -5.92 10.53
C ASP A 199 -54.75 -6.64 11.62
N GLY A 200 -54.35 -5.93 12.67
CA GLY A 200 -53.50 -6.42 13.76
C GLY A 200 -52.00 -6.26 13.53
N THR A 201 -51.55 -5.64 12.44
CA THR A 201 -50.15 -5.39 12.11
C THR A 201 -49.53 -4.33 13.03
N CYS A 202 -48.32 -4.58 13.52
CA CYS A 202 -47.60 -3.67 14.42
C CYS A 202 -46.87 -2.57 13.62
N VAL A 203 -47.02 -1.33 14.07
CA VAL A 203 -46.39 -0.13 13.51
C VAL A 203 -45.64 0.57 14.62
N VAL A 204 -44.38 0.94 14.37
CA VAL A 204 -43.60 1.80 15.26
C VAL A 204 -43.42 3.15 14.59
N GLU A 205 -44.02 4.18 15.18
CA GLU A 205 -43.84 5.57 14.79
C GLU A 205 -42.77 6.21 15.68
N PHE A 206 -41.84 6.95 15.09
CA PHE A 206 -40.76 7.59 15.84
C PHE A 206 -40.45 8.99 15.31
N GLN A 207 -40.10 9.87 16.24
CA GLN A 207 -39.65 11.24 15.97
C GLN A 207 -38.15 11.34 16.26
N PHE A 208 -37.40 11.91 15.32
CA PHE A 208 -35.95 11.99 15.46
C PHE A 208 -35.36 13.29 14.90
N MET A 209 -34.26 13.74 15.49
CA MET A 209 -33.47 14.84 14.97
C MET A 209 -32.15 14.33 14.39
N LEU A 210 -31.64 15.04 13.38
CA LEU A 210 -30.33 14.75 12.84
C LEU A 210 -29.26 15.09 13.90
N PRO A 211 -28.17 14.30 14.03
CA PRO A 211 -27.07 14.62 14.93
C PRO A 211 -26.50 16.01 14.66
N SER A 212 -25.91 16.63 15.69
CA SER A 212 -25.37 18.00 15.64
C SER A 212 -24.32 18.17 14.54
N SER A 213 -23.65 17.08 14.18
CA SER A 213 -22.66 17.00 13.12
C SER A 213 -23.20 16.79 11.71
N HIS A 214 -24.52 16.62 11.55
CA HIS A 214 -25.11 16.41 10.24
C HIS A 214 -25.20 17.73 9.45
N PRO A 215 -24.71 17.80 8.19
CA PRO A 215 -24.70 19.04 7.40
C PRO A 215 -26.07 19.71 7.25
N ASN A 216 -27.14 18.90 7.16
CA ASN A 216 -28.51 19.36 6.99
C ASN A 216 -29.28 19.57 8.33
N ARG A 217 -28.60 19.64 9.49
CA ARG A 217 -29.28 20.01 10.76
C ARG A 217 -29.55 21.51 10.75
N MET A 218 -30.82 21.90 10.85
CA MET A 218 -31.22 23.30 11.04
C MET A 218 -30.86 23.73 12.46
N THR A 219 -30.08 24.81 12.61
CA THR A 219 -29.78 25.45 13.90
C THR A 219 -31.01 26.22 14.37
N VAL A 220 -31.79 25.63 15.29
CA VAL A 220 -32.82 26.38 16.01
C VAL A 220 -32.12 27.21 17.09
N PRO A 221 -32.29 28.54 17.14
CA PRO A 221 -31.74 29.35 18.23
C PRO A 221 -32.48 29.01 19.52
N ILE A 222 -31.82 28.26 20.41
CA ILE A 222 -32.33 28.03 21.76
C ILE A 222 -32.09 29.33 22.55
N SER A 223 -33.17 30.03 22.89
CA SER A 223 -33.10 31.18 23.80
C SER A 223 -32.60 30.70 25.16
N ILE A 224 -31.48 31.26 25.61
CA ILE A 224 -30.75 30.87 26.81
C ILE A 224 -31.56 31.28 28.04
N THR A 225 -32.31 30.36 28.64
CA THR A 225 -32.86 30.57 30.00
C THR A 225 -32.82 29.37 30.93
N ASN A 226 -32.32 28.17 30.53
CA ASN A 226 -32.17 27.07 31.50
C ASN A 226 -30.94 26.15 31.25
N PRO A 227 -29.95 26.12 32.18
CA PRO A 227 -28.77 25.25 32.11
C PRO A 227 -29.04 23.75 32.24
N ASP A 228 -30.20 23.34 32.76
CA ASP A 228 -30.51 21.92 33.05
C ASP A 228 -30.86 21.09 31.79
N LEU A 229 -31.18 21.73 30.66
CA LEU A 229 -31.53 21.05 29.41
C LEU A 229 -30.34 20.35 28.73
N LEU A 230 -29.10 20.77 29.02
CA LEU A 230 -27.90 20.18 28.44
C LEU A 230 -27.58 18.79 29.03
N ARG A 231 -27.96 18.51 30.28
CA ARG A 231 -27.62 17.24 30.96
C ARG A 231 -28.56 16.08 30.61
N HIS A 232 -29.85 16.34 30.38
CA HIS A 232 -30.83 15.28 30.10
C HIS A 232 -30.92 14.84 28.63
N SER A 233 -30.25 15.54 27.71
CA SER A 233 -30.26 15.20 26.27
C SER A 233 -29.49 13.91 25.89
N THR A 234 -28.80 13.29 26.85
CA THR A 234 -27.92 12.12 26.63
C THR A 234 -28.52 10.78 27.06
N GLU A 235 -29.72 10.78 27.66
CA GLU A 235 -30.33 9.55 28.19
C GLU A 235 -31.21 8.85 27.14
N LEU A 236 -30.96 7.55 26.93
CA LEU A 236 -31.68 6.68 25.98
C LEU A 236 -33.20 6.55 26.25
N PHE A 237 -33.68 7.03 27.39
CA PHE A 237 -35.10 7.03 27.78
C PHE A 237 -35.45 8.41 28.33
N MET A 238 -36.26 9.17 27.61
CA MET A 238 -36.85 10.40 28.14
C MET A 238 -38.17 10.05 28.82
N ASP A 239 -38.28 10.36 30.11
CA ASP A 239 -39.57 10.41 30.81
C ASP A 239 -40.40 11.58 30.26
N SER A 240 -41.67 11.31 30.00
CA SER A 240 -42.64 12.22 29.38
C SER A 240 -42.72 13.57 30.09
N GLY A 241 -42.32 14.66 29.43
CA GLY A 241 -42.48 16.01 30.00
C GLY A 241 -42.37 17.19 29.03
N PHE A 242 -41.32 17.28 28.21
CA PHE A 242 -41.12 18.42 27.31
C PHE A 242 -40.36 18.00 26.06
N SER A 243 -40.99 18.07 24.89
CA SER A 243 -40.40 17.73 23.59
C SER A 243 -39.97 18.99 22.82
N PRO A 244 -38.71 19.10 22.34
CA PRO A 244 -38.37 20.15 21.39
C PRO A 244 -39.16 19.93 20.08
N LEU A 245 -39.45 21.02 19.34
CA LEU A 245 -40.16 21.01 18.05
C LEU A 245 -39.38 20.14 17.03
N CYS A 246 -39.70 18.84 16.98
CA CYS A 246 -39.10 17.90 16.06
C CYS A 246 -39.90 17.89 14.75
N GLN A 247 -39.25 18.26 13.64
CA GLN A 247 -39.91 18.29 12.31
C GLN A 247 -39.97 16.91 11.61
N ARG A 248 -39.13 15.93 11.97
CA ARG A 248 -39.01 14.68 11.19
C ARG A 248 -39.71 13.49 11.88
N MET A 249 -40.51 12.78 11.08
CA MET A 249 -41.23 11.56 11.46
C MET A 249 -40.68 10.36 10.69
N GLY A 250 -40.60 9.21 11.34
CA GLY A 250 -40.32 7.91 10.75
C GLY A 250 -41.36 6.87 11.14
N ALA A 251 -41.61 5.90 10.26
CA ALA A 251 -42.44 4.73 10.57
C ALA A 251 -41.76 3.43 10.14
N MET A 252 -41.87 2.39 10.96
CA MET A 252 -41.43 1.02 10.68
C MET A 252 -42.63 0.08 10.73
N VAL A 253 -42.85 -0.69 9.67
CA VAL A 253 -43.96 -1.65 9.54
C VAL A 253 -43.45 -3.02 9.10
N ALA A 254 -44.11 -4.10 9.51
CA ALA A 254 -43.72 -5.47 9.15
C ALA A 254 -44.90 -6.28 8.60
N PHE A 255 -44.81 -6.70 7.33
CA PHE A 255 -45.81 -7.51 6.64
C PHE A 255 -45.23 -8.87 6.25
N ARG A 256 -46.08 -9.90 6.17
CA ARG A 256 -45.63 -11.25 5.77
C ARG A 256 -45.39 -11.34 4.26
N ARG A 257 -46.29 -10.78 3.45
CA ARG A 257 -46.19 -10.74 1.99
C ARG A 257 -46.21 -9.30 1.47
N PHE A 258 -45.62 -9.08 0.31
CA PHE A 258 -45.63 -7.78 -0.34
C PHE A 258 -47.05 -7.32 -0.73
N GLU A 259 -47.92 -8.26 -1.13
CA GLU A 259 -49.31 -7.95 -1.45
C GLU A 259 -50.09 -7.36 -0.27
N ASP A 260 -49.84 -7.86 0.95
CA ASP A 260 -50.51 -7.37 2.17
C ASP A 260 -50.15 -5.91 2.43
N PHE A 261 -48.88 -5.54 2.23
CA PHE A 261 -48.44 -4.15 2.30
C PHE A 261 -49.12 -3.27 1.24
N THR A 262 -49.24 -3.74 0.00
CA THR A 262 -49.89 -2.94 -1.04
C THR A 262 -51.37 -2.69 -0.78
N ARG A 263 -52.06 -3.60 -0.07
CA ARG A 263 -53.46 -3.42 0.34
C ARG A 263 -53.61 -2.40 1.46
N ASN A 264 -52.67 -2.38 2.40
CA ASN A 264 -52.75 -1.53 3.60
C ASN A 264 -51.92 -0.23 3.48
N PHE A 265 -51.41 0.07 2.27
CA PHE A 265 -50.55 1.22 2.01
C PHE A 265 -51.17 2.56 2.45
N ASP A 266 -52.46 2.76 2.16
CA ASP A 266 -53.15 4.03 2.48
C ASP A 266 -53.22 4.26 4.00
N GLU A 267 -53.36 3.19 4.79
CA GLU A 267 -53.32 3.27 6.26
C GLU A 267 -51.90 3.55 6.78
N VAL A 268 -50.87 2.92 6.20
CA VAL A 268 -49.47 3.16 6.58
C VAL A 268 -49.05 4.61 6.29
N ILE A 269 -49.51 5.18 5.18
CA ILE A 269 -49.23 6.58 4.85
C ILE A 269 -50.01 7.56 5.74
N SER A 270 -51.18 7.17 6.24
CA SER A 270 -51.96 7.99 7.17
C SER A 270 -51.21 8.34 8.48
N CYS A 271 -50.20 7.55 8.87
CA CYS A 271 -49.27 7.86 9.96
C CYS A 271 -48.58 9.22 9.80
N PHE A 272 -48.41 9.69 8.55
CA PHE A 272 -47.80 10.98 8.22
C PHE A 272 -48.82 12.09 7.95
N ALA A 273 -50.13 11.83 8.09
CA ALA A 273 -51.19 12.81 7.81
C ALA A 273 -51.32 13.91 8.87
N ASN A 274 -50.91 13.64 10.12
CA ASN A 274 -51.06 14.54 11.27
C ASN A 274 -49.88 15.53 11.44
N VAL A 275 -49.38 16.10 10.35
CA VAL A 275 -48.40 17.21 10.46
C VAL A 275 -49.20 18.50 10.73
N PRO A 276 -48.99 19.22 11.86
CA PRO A 276 -49.72 20.45 12.14
C PRO A 276 -49.41 21.48 11.05
N LYS A 277 -50.43 21.86 10.28
CA LYS A 277 -50.29 22.87 9.21
C LYS A 277 -50.33 24.33 9.71
N ASP A 278 -50.48 24.57 11.01
CA ASP A 278 -50.74 25.91 11.54
C ASP A 278 -49.84 26.29 12.73
N THR A 279 -48.67 26.86 12.43
CA THR A 279 -48.06 27.87 13.32
C THR A 279 -47.28 28.90 12.48
N PRO A 280 -47.67 30.18 12.45
CA PRO A 280 -46.95 31.20 11.70
C PRO A 280 -45.65 31.55 12.45
N LEU A 281 -44.49 31.30 11.83
CA LEU A 281 -43.19 31.74 12.34
C LEU A 281 -42.80 33.08 11.69
N PHE A 282 -42.37 34.00 12.54
CA PHE A 282 -42.04 35.39 12.28
C PHE A 282 -41.03 35.61 11.14
N SER A 283 -41.27 36.72 10.43
CA SER A 283 -40.39 37.40 9.46
C SER A 283 -39.07 37.87 10.07
N GLU A 284 -37.94 37.45 9.49
CA GLU A 284 -36.83 38.29 8.99
C GLU A 284 -35.58 37.41 8.75
N ALA A 285 -35.41 36.90 7.53
CA ALA A 285 -34.14 36.33 7.10
C ALA A 285 -33.26 37.45 6.52
N ARG A 286 -32.15 37.76 7.21
CA ARG A 286 -31.07 38.56 6.61
C ARG A 286 -30.36 37.74 5.55
N THR A 287 -30.27 38.34 4.37
CA THR A 287 -29.60 37.90 3.15
C THR A 287 -28.15 37.47 3.40
N SER A 288 -27.85 36.18 3.16
CA SER A 288 -26.47 35.73 2.90
C SER A 288 -26.25 35.70 1.39
N LEU A 289 -25.36 36.57 0.92
CA LEU A 289 -24.94 36.71 -0.47
C LEU A 289 -24.34 35.39 -0.98
N TYR A 290 -25.00 34.75 -1.95
CA TYR A 290 -24.48 34.16 -3.20
C TYR A 290 -25.61 33.32 -3.85
N SER A 291 -25.82 33.52 -5.17
CA SER A 291 -26.82 32.91 -6.07
C SER A 291 -28.15 33.69 -6.22
N GLU A 292 -28.12 34.79 -6.99
CA GLU A 292 -29.30 35.27 -7.71
C GLU A 292 -29.48 34.39 -8.96
N ASP A 293 -30.42 33.44 -8.89
CA ASP A 293 -31.23 32.91 -10.00
C ASP A 293 -31.91 31.61 -9.55
N ASP A 294 -33.07 31.73 -8.89
CA ASP A 294 -34.22 30.81 -9.02
C ASP A 294 -35.31 31.16 -8.00
N CYS A 295 -36.13 32.18 -8.32
CA CYS A 295 -37.39 32.41 -7.63
C CYS A 295 -38.49 31.53 -8.25
N LYS A 296 -38.38 30.20 -8.07
CA LYS A 296 -39.47 29.24 -8.29
C LYS A 296 -39.79 28.58 -6.95
N SER A 297 -41.03 28.72 -6.51
CA SER A 297 -41.67 28.11 -5.33
C SER A 297 -40.83 27.03 -4.62
N LEU A 298 -40.28 27.36 -3.45
CA LEU A 298 -39.70 26.41 -2.50
C LEU A 298 -40.79 25.42 -2.03
N ARG A 299 -41.00 24.32 -2.76
CA ARG A 299 -41.63 23.13 -2.17
C ARG A 299 -40.63 22.63 -1.12
N GLU A 300 -41.04 22.62 0.15
CA GLU A 300 -40.23 22.09 1.24
C GLU A 300 -39.71 20.68 0.87
N GLU A 301 -38.40 20.46 1.01
CA GLU A 301 -37.83 19.14 0.74
C GLU A 301 -38.52 18.10 1.63
N PRO A 302 -38.90 16.92 1.09
CA PRO A 302 -39.50 15.87 1.88
C PRO A 302 -38.50 15.37 2.95
N ILE A 303 -38.96 15.24 4.20
CA ILE A 303 -38.12 14.96 5.37
C ILE A 303 -38.43 13.64 6.10
N HIS A 304 -39.59 13.03 5.85
CA HIS A 304 -40.09 11.84 6.55
C HIS A 304 -39.48 10.53 6.00
N ILE A 305 -39.51 9.45 6.79
CA ILE A 305 -38.90 8.16 6.42
C ILE A 305 -39.88 7.00 6.66
N LEU A 306 -39.97 6.07 5.71
CA LEU A 306 -40.74 4.84 5.84
C LEU A 306 -39.85 3.62 5.64
N ASN A 307 -39.87 2.68 6.59
CA ASN A 307 -39.19 1.40 6.49
C ASN A 307 -40.23 0.26 6.55
N VAL A 308 -40.15 -0.69 5.61
CA VAL A 308 -41.13 -1.78 5.42
C VAL A 308 -40.40 -3.12 5.42
N SER A 309 -40.71 -4.00 6.36
CA SER A 309 -40.19 -5.37 6.41
C SER A 309 -41.15 -6.35 5.74
N ILE A 310 -40.62 -7.29 4.94
CA ILE A 310 -41.37 -8.33 4.23
C ILE A 310 -40.72 -9.70 4.52
N GLN A 311 -41.51 -10.67 4.99
CA GLN A 311 -41.02 -12.02 5.36
C GLN A 311 -40.83 -12.96 4.16
N CYS A 312 -41.75 -12.91 3.19
CA CYS A 312 -41.77 -13.84 2.06
C CYS A 312 -41.82 -13.05 0.76
N ALA A 313 -40.82 -13.27 -0.09
CA ALA A 313 -40.75 -12.72 -1.44
C ALA A 313 -40.79 -13.87 -2.45
N ASP A 314 -41.61 -13.75 -3.50
CA ASP A 314 -41.84 -14.81 -4.51
C ASP A 314 -40.59 -15.12 -5.36
N HIS A 315 -39.58 -14.25 -5.32
CA HIS A 315 -38.30 -14.38 -6.03
C HIS A 315 -37.13 -14.13 -5.07
N LEU A 316 -36.05 -14.91 -5.21
CA LEU A 316 -34.86 -14.84 -4.34
C LEU A 316 -33.75 -13.93 -4.89
N GLU A 317 -33.79 -13.61 -6.19
CA GLU A 317 -32.76 -12.82 -6.89
C GLU A 317 -33.04 -11.31 -6.85
N ASP A 318 -32.00 -10.52 -6.56
CA ASP A 318 -32.10 -9.07 -6.39
C ASP A 318 -32.64 -8.35 -7.64
N GLU A 319 -32.14 -8.74 -8.83
CA GLU A 319 -32.50 -8.11 -10.10
C GLU A 319 -33.94 -8.43 -10.55
N ALA A 320 -34.57 -9.47 -9.97
CA ALA A 320 -35.98 -9.79 -10.18
C ALA A 320 -36.90 -9.02 -9.21
N LEU A 321 -36.45 -8.77 -7.97
CA LEU A 321 -37.22 -8.06 -6.95
C LEU A 321 -37.28 -6.55 -7.19
N VAL A 322 -36.17 -5.96 -7.63
CA VAL A 322 -36.06 -4.51 -7.84
C VAL A 322 -37.13 -3.96 -8.80
N PRO A 323 -37.41 -4.57 -9.98
CA PRO A 323 -38.48 -4.11 -10.87
C PRO A 323 -39.87 -4.13 -10.23
N ILE A 324 -40.18 -5.12 -9.39
CA ILE A 324 -41.48 -5.24 -8.71
C ILE A 324 -41.66 -4.09 -7.71
N LEU A 325 -40.67 -3.90 -6.84
CA LEU A 325 -40.67 -2.82 -5.85
C LEU A 325 -40.67 -1.44 -6.53
N ARG A 326 -39.86 -1.26 -7.59
CA ARG A 326 -39.79 -0.02 -8.36
C ARG A 326 -41.12 0.33 -9.00
N THR A 327 -41.80 -0.65 -9.63
CA THR A 327 -43.11 -0.43 -10.27
C THR A 327 -44.13 0.08 -9.24
N PHE A 328 -44.15 -0.50 -8.04
CA PHE A 328 -45.02 -0.04 -6.95
C PHE A 328 -44.70 1.40 -6.51
N VAL A 329 -43.43 1.67 -6.17
CA VAL A 329 -43.03 3.00 -5.68
C VAL A 329 -43.26 4.08 -6.75
N GLN A 330 -42.99 3.78 -8.02
CA GLN A 330 -43.28 4.69 -9.13
C GLN A 330 -44.79 4.96 -9.29
N SER A 331 -45.63 3.94 -9.13
CA SER A 331 -47.10 4.12 -9.19
C SER A 331 -47.65 5.03 -8.09
N LYS A 332 -46.95 5.13 -6.95
CA LYS A 332 -47.33 5.94 -5.77
C LYS A 332 -46.46 7.18 -5.57
N LYS A 333 -45.59 7.52 -6.53
CA LYS A 333 -44.60 8.62 -6.44
C LYS A 333 -45.22 9.94 -5.96
N ASN A 334 -46.33 10.37 -6.56
CA ASN A 334 -46.96 11.65 -6.22
C ASN A 334 -47.46 11.67 -4.77
N ILE A 335 -48.09 10.57 -4.32
CA ILE A 335 -48.60 10.43 -2.93
C ILE A 335 -47.43 10.48 -1.95
N LEU A 336 -46.33 9.79 -2.23
CA LEU A 336 -45.15 9.80 -1.36
C LEU A 336 -44.55 11.21 -1.22
N VAL A 337 -44.51 12.00 -2.31
CA VAL A 337 -44.05 13.39 -2.27
C VAL A 337 -45.01 14.29 -1.49
N ASP A 338 -46.32 14.13 -1.70
CA ASP A 338 -47.36 14.96 -1.05
C ASP A 338 -47.38 14.78 0.48
N TYR A 339 -47.07 13.59 0.97
CA TYR A 339 -46.90 13.28 2.40
C TYR A 339 -45.48 13.54 2.92
N GLY A 340 -44.61 14.18 2.12
CA GLY A 340 -43.28 14.60 2.54
C GLY A 340 -42.29 13.45 2.80
N LEU A 341 -42.47 12.27 2.18
CA LEU A 341 -41.56 11.14 2.35
C LEU A 341 -40.27 11.33 1.56
N ARG A 342 -39.14 11.38 2.29
CA ARG A 342 -37.80 11.50 1.74
C ARG A 342 -37.31 10.20 1.12
N ARG A 343 -37.62 9.07 1.78
CA ARG A 343 -37.20 7.73 1.35
C ARG A 343 -38.15 6.66 1.86
N ILE A 344 -38.24 5.58 1.08
CA ILE A 344 -38.86 4.32 1.47
C ILE A 344 -37.82 3.20 1.37
N THR A 345 -37.70 2.38 2.42
CA THR A 345 -36.76 1.25 2.47
C THR A 345 -37.53 -0.05 2.62
N PHE A 346 -37.30 -1.01 1.74
CA PHE A 346 -37.81 -2.38 1.86
C PHE A 346 -36.73 -3.29 2.42
N LEU A 347 -37.07 -4.00 3.49
CA LEU A 347 -36.26 -5.03 4.13
C LEU A 347 -36.90 -6.39 3.80
N ILE A 348 -36.19 -7.25 3.07
CA ILE A 348 -36.63 -8.62 2.80
C ILE A 348 -35.92 -9.55 3.79
N ALA A 349 -36.69 -10.11 4.72
CA ALA A 349 -36.20 -11.03 5.75
C ALA A 349 -36.17 -12.45 5.18
N GLN A 350 -35.04 -13.14 5.33
CA GLN A 350 -34.86 -14.54 4.89
C GLN A 350 -34.32 -15.36 6.08
N GLU A 351 -34.76 -16.61 6.21
CA GLU A 351 -34.23 -17.48 7.26
C GLU A 351 -32.77 -17.84 6.97
N LYS A 352 -31.90 -17.69 7.99
CA LYS A 352 -30.47 -18.04 7.96
C LYS A 352 -29.60 -17.18 7.02
N GLU A 353 -30.14 -16.12 6.44
CA GLU A 353 -29.42 -15.16 5.61
C GLU A 353 -29.57 -13.73 6.15
N PHE A 354 -28.63 -12.85 5.82
CA PHE A 354 -28.72 -11.43 6.18
C PHE A 354 -29.83 -10.76 5.36
N PRO A 355 -30.69 -9.90 5.97
CA PRO A 355 -31.80 -9.30 5.26
C PRO A 355 -31.33 -8.39 4.12
N LYS A 356 -32.07 -8.43 3.02
CA LYS A 356 -31.81 -7.62 1.83
C LYS A 356 -32.50 -6.26 1.96
N PHE A 357 -31.76 -5.19 1.70
CA PHE A 357 -32.27 -3.81 1.82
C PHE A 357 -32.36 -3.15 0.44
N PHE A 358 -33.51 -2.54 0.14
CA PHE A 358 -33.74 -1.78 -1.08
C PHE A 358 -34.29 -0.40 -0.74
N THR A 359 -33.53 0.65 -1.00
CA THR A 359 -33.90 2.03 -0.64
C THR A 359 -34.23 2.85 -1.88
N PHE A 360 -35.39 3.50 -1.87
CA PHE A 360 -35.86 4.41 -2.93
C PHE A 360 -36.00 5.83 -2.36
N ARG A 361 -35.49 6.85 -3.06
CA ARG A 361 -35.41 8.21 -2.52
C ARG A 361 -36.05 9.26 -3.41
N ALA A 362 -36.69 10.26 -2.80
CA ALA A 362 -37.37 11.34 -3.51
C ALA A 362 -36.45 12.15 -4.44
N ARG A 363 -35.19 12.40 -4.03
CA ARG A 363 -34.23 13.20 -4.83
C ARG A 363 -33.89 12.57 -6.19
N ASP A 364 -34.00 11.25 -6.27
CA ASP A 364 -33.73 10.46 -7.48
C ASP A 364 -35.05 10.03 -8.13
N GLU A 365 -36.12 10.81 -7.93
CA GLU A 365 -37.48 10.49 -8.38
C GLU A 365 -38.02 9.12 -7.91
N PHE A 366 -37.61 8.70 -6.71
CA PHE A 366 -37.83 7.36 -6.18
C PHE A 366 -37.31 6.23 -7.08
N ALA A 367 -36.22 6.48 -7.80
CA ALA A 367 -35.34 5.41 -8.25
C ALA A 367 -34.64 4.75 -7.04
N GLU A 368 -34.23 3.49 -7.23
CA GLU A 368 -33.45 2.76 -6.22
C GLU A 368 -32.07 3.41 -6.10
N ASP A 369 -31.65 3.74 -4.89
CA ASP A 369 -30.26 4.08 -4.63
C ASP A 369 -29.45 2.82 -4.33
N ARG A 370 -28.70 2.38 -5.34
CA ARG A 370 -27.81 1.21 -5.27
C ARG A 370 -26.72 1.32 -4.22
N ILE A 371 -26.33 2.53 -3.79
CA ILE A 371 -25.33 2.73 -2.73
C ILE A 371 -25.82 2.13 -1.40
N TYR A 372 -27.13 2.14 -1.16
CA TYR A 372 -27.77 1.66 0.06
C TYR A 372 -28.29 0.23 -0.07
N ARG A 373 -28.05 -0.44 -1.21
CA ARG A 373 -28.46 -1.83 -1.38
C ARG A 373 -27.79 -2.69 -0.31
N HIS A 374 -28.59 -3.50 0.38
CA HIS A 374 -28.18 -4.35 1.50
C HIS A 374 -27.57 -3.60 2.71
N LEU A 375 -27.82 -2.29 2.83
CA LEU A 375 -27.42 -1.48 3.97
C LEU A 375 -28.61 -0.73 4.58
N GLU A 376 -28.79 -0.82 5.90
CA GLU A 376 -29.76 0.02 6.61
C GLU A 376 -29.37 1.52 6.50
N PRO A 377 -30.23 2.37 5.89
CA PRO A 377 -29.86 3.74 5.57
C PRO A 377 -29.59 4.68 6.74
N ALA A 378 -30.02 4.33 7.97
CA ALA A 378 -29.59 5.06 9.17
C ALA A 378 -28.08 4.90 9.46
N LEU A 379 -27.50 3.74 9.13
CA LEU A 379 -26.08 3.43 9.31
C LEU A 379 -25.18 4.16 8.32
N ALA A 380 -25.68 4.47 7.12
CA ALA A 380 -24.92 5.12 6.07
C ALA A 380 -24.34 6.48 6.48
N PHE A 381 -25.00 7.21 7.38
CA PHE A 381 -24.44 8.44 7.96
C PHE A 381 -23.20 8.15 8.79
N GLN A 382 -23.24 7.11 9.64
CA GLN A 382 -22.09 6.67 10.44
C GLN A 382 -20.93 6.14 9.58
N LEU A 383 -21.24 5.58 8.40
CA LEU A 383 -20.25 5.15 7.41
C LEU A 383 -19.74 6.31 6.53
N GLU A 384 -20.34 7.50 6.61
CA GLU A 384 -19.94 8.71 5.88
C GLU A 384 -19.82 8.53 4.37
N LEU A 385 -20.78 7.80 3.77
CA LEU A 385 -20.76 7.46 2.34
C LEU A 385 -20.69 8.70 1.42
N ASN A 386 -21.16 9.86 1.89
CA ASN A 386 -21.10 11.14 1.18
C ASN A 386 -19.68 11.54 0.75
N ARG A 387 -18.64 11.14 1.50
CA ARG A 387 -17.25 11.45 1.15
C ARG A 387 -16.78 10.69 -0.10
N MET A 388 -17.49 9.64 -0.49
CA MET A 388 -17.18 8.85 -1.70
C MET A 388 -17.98 9.32 -2.93
N ARG A 389 -18.66 10.48 -2.89
CA ARG A 389 -19.53 10.96 -3.99
C ARG A 389 -18.85 11.12 -5.36
N ASN A 390 -17.53 11.24 -5.39
CA ASN A 390 -16.72 11.32 -6.61
C ASN A 390 -16.53 9.95 -7.30
N PHE A 391 -17.05 8.87 -6.71
CA PHE A 391 -16.97 7.51 -7.21
C PHE A 391 -18.38 6.94 -7.45
N ASP A 392 -18.50 6.09 -8.46
CA ASP A 392 -19.62 5.20 -8.66
C ASP A 392 -19.35 3.91 -7.89
N LEU A 393 -20.20 3.63 -6.89
CA LEU A 393 -19.98 2.57 -5.91
C LEU A 393 -20.80 1.32 -6.26
N THR A 394 -20.16 0.16 -6.18
CA THR A 394 -20.82 -1.15 -6.19
C THR A 394 -20.52 -1.87 -4.88
N ALA A 395 -21.55 -2.32 -4.18
CA ALA A 395 -21.38 -3.08 -2.94
C ALA A 395 -20.86 -4.49 -3.27
N VAL A 396 -19.80 -4.92 -2.59
CA VAL A 396 -19.22 -6.26 -2.71
C VAL A 396 -19.66 -7.08 -1.50
N PRO A 397 -20.24 -8.28 -1.70
CA PRO A 397 -20.68 -9.11 -0.58
C PRO A 397 -19.47 -9.58 0.26
N CYS A 398 -19.57 -9.40 1.57
CA CYS A 398 -18.59 -9.86 2.56
C CYS A 398 -19.17 -11.02 3.38
N ALA A 399 -18.31 -11.93 3.84
CA ALA A 399 -18.72 -12.99 4.76
C ALA A 399 -18.99 -12.41 6.17
N ASN A 400 -18.18 -11.44 6.59
CA ASN A 400 -18.39 -10.68 7.81
C ASN A 400 -19.28 -9.45 7.58
N HIS A 401 -20.55 -9.53 7.98
CA HIS A 401 -21.53 -8.44 7.82
C HIS A 401 -21.27 -7.20 8.71
N LYS A 402 -20.26 -7.21 9.59
CA LYS A 402 -19.78 -5.99 10.27
C LYS A 402 -19.05 -5.04 9.31
N MET A 403 -18.49 -5.59 8.23
CA MET A 403 -17.71 -4.87 7.24
C MET A 403 -18.56 -4.55 6.02
N HIS A 404 -18.50 -3.31 5.57
CA HIS A 404 -19.13 -2.87 4.33
C HIS A 404 -18.05 -2.56 3.31
N LEU A 405 -17.94 -3.42 2.29
CA LEU A 405 -16.99 -3.27 1.22
C LEU A 405 -17.66 -2.71 -0.04
N TYR A 406 -17.08 -1.66 -0.59
CA TYR A 406 -17.51 -1.04 -1.84
C TYR A 406 -16.35 -1.02 -2.83
N LEU A 407 -16.63 -1.42 -4.07
CA LEU A 407 -15.76 -1.15 -5.20
C LEU A 407 -16.20 0.18 -5.82
N GLY A 408 -15.34 1.20 -5.71
CA GLY A 408 -15.56 2.52 -6.28
C GLY A 408 -14.81 2.72 -7.58
N ALA A 409 -15.54 3.08 -8.64
CA ALA A 409 -14.98 3.54 -9.91
C ALA A 409 -15.03 5.07 -9.95
N ALA A 410 -13.91 5.74 -10.21
CA ALA A 410 -13.89 7.21 -10.26
C ALA A 410 -14.80 7.74 -11.37
N LYS A 411 -15.59 8.78 -11.07
CA LYS A 411 -16.44 9.46 -12.06
C LYS A 411 -15.57 10.23 -13.04
N VAL A 412 -15.59 9.83 -14.29
CA VAL A 412 -14.88 10.48 -15.41
C VAL A 412 -15.88 11.05 -16.42
N LYS A 413 -15.43 11.95 -17.30
CA LYS A 413 -16.26 12.47 -18.39
C LYS A 413 -16.62 11.34 -19.37
N GLU A 414 -17.82 11.41 -19.96
CA GLU A 414 -18.29 10.42 -20.93
C GLU A 414 -17.28 10.23 -22.08
N GLY A 415 -16.94 8.97 -22.37
CA GLY A 415 -15.98 8.59 -23.42
C GLY A 415 -14.55 8.33 -22.95
N VAL A 416 -14.20 8.60 -21.68
CA VAL A 416 -12.89 8.26 -21.09
C VAL A 416 -13.00 6.96 -20.29
N GLU A 417 -12.05 6.04 -20.48
CA GLU A 417 -11.98 4.80 -19.70
C GLU A 417 -11.63 5.11 -18.23
N VAL A 418 -12.31 4.46 -17.29
CA VAL A 418 -12.03 4.63 -15.87
C VAL A 418 -10.74 3.88 -15.51
N THR A 419 -9.72 4.60 -15.06
CA THR A 419 -8.45 4.00 -14.62
C THR A 419 -8.32 3.88 -13.10
N ASP A 420 -9.15 4.62 -12.35
CA ASP A 420 -9.11 4.66 -10.88
C ASP A 420 -10.23 3.82 -10.28
N HIS A 421 -9.85 2.63 -9.82
CA HIS A 421 -10.72 1.71 -9.10
C HIS A 421 -10.16 1.50 -7.70
N ARG A 422 -11.01 1.63 -6.68
CA ARG A 422 -10.61 1.53 -5.28
C ARG A 422 -11.57 0.64 -4.51
N PHE A 423 -11.03 -0.16 -3.61
CA PHE A 423 -11.82 -0.75 -2.54
C PHE A 423 -11.92 0.23 -1.37
N PHE A 424 -13.16 0.51 -0.97
CA PHE A 424 -13.49 1.22 0.26
C PHE A 424 -14.10 0.22 1.23
N ILE A 425 -13.36 -0.15 2.27
CA ILE A 425 -13.90 -0.94 3.37
C ILE A 425 -14.25 -0.01 4.53
N ARG A 426 -15.45 -0.16 5.06
CA ARG A 426 -15.98 0.68 6.14
C ARG A 426 -16.59 -0.20 7.22
N ALA A 427 -16.25 0.09 8.48
CA ALA A 427 -16.71 -0.67 9.63
C ALA A 427 -17.24 0.26 10.72
N ILE A 428 -18.27 -0.18 11.43
CA ILE A 428 -18.78 0.48 12.63
C ILE A 428 -18.54 -0.44 13.83
N ILE A 429 -17.95 0.13 14.88
CA ILE A 429 -17.58 -0.59 16.09
C ILE A 429 -18.52 -0.15 17.20
N ARG A 430 -19.17 -1.12 17.83
CA ARG A 430 -20.18 -0.90 18.86
C ARG A 430 -19.83 -1.74 20.08
N HIS A 431 -19.68 -1.09 21.22
CA HIS A 431 -19.42 -1.74 22.50
C HIS A 431 -20.00 -0.87 23.62
N SER A 432 -20.23 -1.43 24.81
CA SER A 432 -20.62 -0.64 25.97
C SER A 432 -19.50 0.36 26.31
N ASP A 433 -19.87 1.57 26.73
CA ASP A 433 -18.91 2.58 27.14
C ASP A 433 -17.98 2.05 28.24
N LEU A 434 -16.69 2.24 28.03
CA LEU A 434 -15.66 1.80 28.95
C LEU A 434 -15.41 2.89 29.99
N ILE A 435 -15.44 2.49 31.27
CA ILE A 435 -15.39 3.41 32.40
C ILE A 435 -13.94 3.66 32.86
N THR A 436 -13.01 2.72 32.63
CA THR A 436 -11.60 2.84 33.05
C THR A 436 -10.69 3.18 31.88
N LYS A 437 -9.56 3.85 32.17
CA LYS A 437 -8.56 4.26 31.17
C LYS A 437 -7.80 3.05 30.61
N GLU A 438 -7.50 2.10 31.47
CA GLU A 438 -6.73 0.89 31.15
C GLU A 438 -7.54 -0.03 30.23
N ALA A 439 -8.81 -0.31 30.57
CA ALA A 439 -9.68 -1.10 29.72
C ALA A 439 -9.98 -0.39 28.39
N SER A 440 -10.08 0.95 28.38
CA SER A 440 -10.24 1.75 27.15
C SER A 440 -9.05 1.59 26.20
N PHE A 441 -7.82 1.53 26.73
CA PHE A 441 -6.61 1.37 25.92
C PHE A 441 -6.46 -0.04 25.37
N GLU A 442 -6.60 -1.04 26.23
CA GLU A 442 -6.52 -2.45 25.84
C GLU A 442 -7.61 -2.81 24.81
N TYR A 443 -8.83 -2.30 25.02
CA TYR A 443 -9.93 -2.45 24.06
C TYR A 443 -9.60 -1.85 22.70
N LEU A 444 -9.14 -0.58 22.64
CA LEU A 444 -8.81 0.08 21.38
C LEU A 444 -7.74 -0.68 20.61
N GLN A 445 -6.72 -1.17 21.32
CA GLN A 445 -5.64 -1.93 20.71
C GLN A 445 -6.12 -3.27 20.18
N ASN A 446 -6.75 -4.10 21.01
CA ASN A 446 -7.18 -5.44 20.64
C ASN A 446 -8.30 -5.43 19.59
N GLU A 447 -9.31 -4.58 19.76
CA GLU A 447 -10.42 -4.47 18.81
C GLU A 447 -10.03 -3.77 17.52
N GLY A 448 -9.21 -2.72 17.61
CA GLY A 448 -8.67 -2.06 16.43
C GLY A 448 -7.82 -3.01 15.59
N GLU A 449 -6.96 -3.80 16.23
CA GLU A 449 -6.12 -4.80 15.58
C GLU A 449 -6.98 -5.93 14.97
N ARG A 450 -7.94 -6.48 15.73
CA ARG A 450 -8.87 -7.52 15.24
C ARG A 450 -9.62 -7.06 14.00
N LEU A 451 -10.20 -5.85 14.02
CA LEU A 451 -11.00 -5.34 12.91
C LEU A 451 -10.16 -4.93 11.71
N LEU A 452 -8.94 -4.42 11.93
CA LEU A 452 -8.00 -4.18 10.85
C LEU A 452 -7.67 -5.50 10.13
N LEU A 453 -7.41 -6.57 10.88
CA LEU A 453 -7.15 -7.90 10.32
C LEU A 453 -8.38 -8.43 9.56
N GLU A 454 -9.58 -8.36 10.14
CA GLU A 454 -10.83 -8.75 9.48
C GLU A 454 -11.05 -7.96 8.18
N ALA A 455 -10.78 -6.65 8.21
CA ALA A 455 -10.90 -5.79 7.03
C ALA A 455 -9.87 -6.17 5.94
N MET A 456 -8.63 -6.44 6.33
CA MET A 456 -7.59 -6.90 5.41
C MET A 456 -7.93 -8.27 4.82
N ASP A 457 -8.53 -9.16 5.60
CA ASP A 457 -8.93 -10.49 5.17
C ASP A 457 -10.05 -10.43 4.13
N GLU A 458 -11.08 -9.62 4.37
CA GLU A 458 -12.16 -9.36 3.38
C GLU A 458 -11.64 -8.66 2.12
N LEU A 459 -10.69 -7.73 2.26
CA LEU A 459 -10.02 -7.12 1.11
C LEU A 459 -9.24 -8.15 0.30
N GLU A 460 -8.49 -9.04 0.93
CA GLU A 460 -7.76 -10.12 0.23
C GLU A 460 -8.73 -11.05 -0.51
N VAL A 461 -9.93 -11.28 0.02
CA VAL A 461 -10.99 -12.04 -0.68
C VAL A 461 -11.47 -11.30 -1.91
N ALA A 462 -11.79 -10.03 -1.78
CA ALA A 462 -12.29 -9.21 -2.89
C ALA A 462 -11.26 -9.02 -4.00
N PHE A 463 -9.98 -8.86 -3.64
CA PHE A 463 -8.87 -8.74 -4.58
C PHE A 463 -8.74 -9.95 -5.51
N ASN A 464 -9.01 -11.15 -5.02
CA ASN A 464 -8.89 -12.38 -5.80
C ASN A 464 -10.12 -12.68 -6.66
N ASN A 465 -11.30 -12.19 -6.27
CA ASN A 465 -12.56 -12.44 -6.98
C ASN A 465 -12.86 -11.38 -8.07
N THR A 466 -12.25 -10.21 -8.00
CA THR A 466 -12.52 -9.10 -8.93
C THR A 466 -11.56 -9.13 -10.11
N SER A 467 -12.06 -8.97 -11.33
CA SER A 467 -11.24 -8.89 -12.55
C SER A 467 -10.53 -7.53 -12.71
N VAL A 468 -11.06 -6.51 -12.04
CA VAL A 468 -10.59 -5.13 -12.11
C VAL A 468 -9.45 -4.90 -11.12
N ARG A 469 -8.37 -4.29 -11.61
CA ARG A 469 -7.21 -3.93 -10.80
C ARG A 469 -7.52 -2.70 -9.95
N THR A 470 -7.49 -2.85 -8.62
CA THR A 470 -7.68 -1.73 -7.69
C THR A 470 -6.36 -1.16 -7.19
N ASP A 471 -6.38 0.14 -6.91
CA ASP A 471 -5.29 0.96 -6.36
C ASP A 471 -5.84 1.90 -5.28
N CYS A 472 -4.96 2.48 -4.46
CA CYS A 472 -5.32 3.51 -3.48
C CYS A 472 -6.47 3.11 -2.54
N ASN A 473 -6.50 1.86 -2.11
CA ASN A 473 -7.57 1.32 -1.27
C ASN A 473 -7.65 2.05 0.06
N HIS A 474 -8.86 2.11 0.61
CA HIS A 474 -9.17 2.92 1.78
C HIS A 474 -9.88 2.10 2.85
N ILE A 475 -9.39 2.20 4.09
CA ILE A 475 -10.00 1.58 5.27
C ILE A 475 -10.60 2.68 6.15
N PHE A 476 -11.88 2.58 6.52
CA PHE A 476 -12.53 3.49 7.47
C PHE A 476 -13.09 2.70 8.67
N LEU A 477 -12.60 3.02 9.86
CA LEU A 477 -13.06 2.42 11.12
C LEU A 477 -13.71 3.49 12.00
N ASN A 478 -14.99 3.30 12.33
CA ASN A 478 -15.73 4.22 13.18
C ASN A 478 -16.00 3.62 14.56
N PHE A 479 -15.25 4.06 15.57
CA PHE A 479 -15.46 3.75 16.97
C PHE A 479 -16.55 4.65 17.54
N VAL A 480 -17.75 4.10 17.68
CA VAL A 480 -18.91 4.80 18.27
C VAL A 480 -18.76 5.03 19.79
N PRO A 481 -18.26 4.07 20.61
CA PRO A 481 -18.16 4.24 22.05
C PRO A 481 -17.26 5.40 22.46
N THR A 482 -17.52 6.00 23.62
CA THR A 482 -16.68 7.09 24.15
C THR A 482 -15.63 6.53 25.10
N VAL A 483 -14.36 6.58 24.68
CA VAL A 483 -13.21 6.08 25.44
C VAL A 483 -12.53 7.16 26.27
N ILE A 484 -11.89 6.77 27.39
CA ILE A 484 -11.12 7.70 28.23
C ILE A 484 -9.63 7.55 27.91
N MET A 485 -9.06 8.47 27.12
CA MET A 485 -7.65 8.39 26.71
C MET A 485 -7.03 9.75 26.36
N ASP A 486 -5.70 9.81 26.43
CA ASP A 486 -4.87 10.86 25.81
C ASP A 486 -4.69 10.61 24.30
N PRO A 487 -5.01 11.58 23.42
CA PRO A 487 -4.83 11.49 21.98
C PRO A 487 -3.43 11.06 21.50
N PHE A 488 -2.36 11.48 22.18
CA PHE A 488 -0.99 11.13 21.74
C PHE A 488 -0.69 9.63 21.86
N LYS A 489 -1.29 8.95 22.83
CA LYS A 489 -1.16 7.49 22.99
C LYS A 489 -1.85 6.71 21.87
N ILE A 490 -2.87 7.30 21.25
CA ILE A 490 -3.56 6.72 20.09
C ILE A 490 -2.59 6.70 18.90
N GLU A 491 -1.87 7.80 18.67
CA GLU A 491 -0.88 7.89 17.59
C GLU A 491 0.22 6.82 17.72
N GLU A 492 0.77 6.63 18.93
CA GLU A 492 1.78 5.60 19.19
C GLU A 492 1.26 4.18 18.96
N SER A 493 0.07 3.86 19.48
CA SER A 493 -0.55 2.54 19.33
C SER A 493 -0.83 2.21 17.87
N VAL A 494 -1.40 3.16 17.13
CA VAL A 494 -1.69 3.01 15.70
C VAL A 494 -0.41 2.90 14.88
N ARG A 495 0.64 3.68 15.19
CA ARG A 495 1.94 3.56 14.53
C ARG A 495 2.51 2.17 14.69
N TYR A 496 2.48 1.61 15.90
CA TYR A 496 2.93 0.25 16.16
C TYR A 496 2.14 -0.81 15.38
N MET A 497 0.80 -0.68 15.35
CA MET A 497 -0.08 -1.58 14.60
C MET A 497 0.21 -1.53 13.09
N VAL A 498 0.35 -0.35 12.50
CA VAL A 498 0.63 -0.23 11.06
C VAL A 498 2.02 -0.72 10.72
N MET A 499 3.04 -0.46 11.54
CA MET A 499 4.39 -0.99 11.32
C MET A 499 4.43 -2.51 11.38
N ARG A 500 3.64 -3.13 12.27
CA ARG A 500 3.50 -4.59 12.36
C ARG A 500 2.86 -5.21 11.10
N TYR A 501 1.87 -4.53 10.51
CA TYR A 501 1.09 -5.05 9.36
C TYR A 501 1.39 -4.38 8.01
N GLY A 502 2.40 -3.53 7.95
CA GLY A 502 2.69 -2.69 6.79
C GLY A 502 2.89 -3.47 5.48
N SER A 503 3.55 -4.64 5.54
CA SER A 503 3.77 -5.49 4.37
C SER A 503 2.47 -6.03 3.75
N ARG A 504 1.48 -6.40 4.58
CA ARG A 504 0.17 -6.84 4.12
C ARG A 504 -0.66 -5.67 3.58
N LEU A 505 -0.67 -4.53 4.27
CA LEU A 505 -1.36 -3.31 3.82
C LEU A 505 -0.82 -2.84 2.47
N TRP A 506 0.50 -2.92 2.27
CA TRP A 506 1.17 -2.63 1.01
C TRP A 506 0.75 -3.59 -0.10
N LYS A 507 0.73 -4.90 0.17
CA LYS A 507 0.25 -5.93 -0.78
C LYS A 507 -1.21 -5.67 -1.19
N LEU A 508 -2.03 -5.23 -0.25
CA LEU A 508 -3.42 -4.82 -0.45
C LEU A 508 -3.58 -3.42 -1.04
N ARG A 509 -2.48 -2.70 -1.35
CA ARG A 509 -2.48 -1.35 -1.93
C ARG A 509 -3.34 -0.36 -1.14
N VAL A 510 -3.35 -0.50 0.19
CA VAL A 510 -4.03 0.44 1.08
C VAL A 510 -3.18 1.70 1.17
N LEU A 511 -3.66 2.78 0.54
CA LEU A 511 -2.98 4.08 0.55
C LEU A 511 -3.33 4.87 1.82
N GLN A 512 -4.58 4.78 2.24
CA GLN A 512 -5.12 5.58 3.33
C GLN A 512 -5.97 4.74 4.27
N ALA A 513 -5.79 4.94 5.56
CA ALA A 513 -6.68 4.42 6.58
C ALA A 513 -7.15 5.57 7.48
N GLU A 514 -8.41 5.54 7.87
CA GLU A 514 -9.05 6.58 8.65
C GLU A 514 -9.75 5.95 9.86
N VAL A 515 -9.48 6.50 11.04
CA VAL A 515 -10.09 6.07 12.30
C VAL A 515 -10.82 7.26 12.91
N LYS A 516 -12.11 7.07 13.20
CA LYS A 516 -12.94 8.03 13.94
C LYS A 516 -13.20 7.48 15.33
N ILE A 517 -12.93 8.28 16.37
CA ILE A 517 -13.12 7.86 17.75
C ILE A 517 -13.58 9.03 18.63
N ASN A 518 -14.51 8.75 19.54
CA ASN A 518 -14.94 9.72 20.56
C ASN A 518 -14.09 9.55 21.82
N ILE A 519 -13.42 10.61 22.24
CA ILE A 519 -12.55 10.58 23.42
C ILE A 519 -13.01 11.55 24.50
N ARG A 520 -12.78 11.21 25.77
CA ARG A 520 -12.88 12.13 26.91
C ARG A 520 -11.60 12.05 27.76
N GLN A 521 -11.14 13.16 28.30
CA GLN A 521 -9.92 13.17 29.13
C GLN A 521 -10.19 12.71 30.58
N THR A 522 -11.41 12.96 31.07
CA THR A 522 -11.90 12.60 32.40
C THR A 522 -13.26 11.92 32.31
N THR A 523 -13.65 11.18 33.35
CA THR A 523 -14.96 10.49 33.42
C THR A 523 -16.15 11.42 33.29
N THR A 524 -16.02 12.67 33.75
CA THR A 524 -17.04 13.73 33.71
C THR A 524 -16.83 14.75 32.58
N GLY A 525 -15.81 14.58 31.74
CA GLY A 525 -15.48 15.49 30.65
C GLY A 525 -16.39 15.31 29.43
N SER A 526 -16.54 16.37 28.62
CA SER A 526 -17.27 16.31 27.35
C SER A 526 -16.53 15.43 26.34
N ALA A 527 -17.26 14.58 25.62
CA ALA A 527 -16.71 13.78 24.54
C ALA A 527 -16.30 14.68 23.36
N VAL A 528 -15.12 14.42 22.79
CA VAL A 528 -14.56 15.10 21.64
C VAL A 528 -14.32 14.08 20.53
N PRO A 529 -14.85 14.28 19.32
CA PRO A 529 -14.55 13.42 18.18
C PRO A 529 -13.14 13.72 17.67
N ILE A 530 -12.32 12.67 17.61
CA ILE A 530 -10.99 12.71 17.01
C ILE A 530 -10.99 11.86 15.76
N ARG A 531 -10.32 12.39 14.72
CA ARG A 531 -10.02 11.68 13.49
C ARG A 531 -8.53 11.50 13.33
N LEU A 532 -8.16 10.28 13.02
CA LEU A 532 -6.80 9.92 12.71
C LEU A 532 -6.75 9.48 11.24
N PHE A 533 -5.93 10.16 10.46
CA PHE A 533 -5.63 9.80 9.07
C PHE A 533 -4.23 9.21 9.01
N ILE A 534 -4.15 8.05 8.39
CA ILE A 534 -2.91 7.31 8.13
C ILE A 534 -2.74 7.30 6.63
N THR A 535 -1.65 7.87 6.12
CA THR A 535 -1.39 7.94 4.68
C THR A 535 0.01 7.41 4.38
N ASN A 536 0.11 6.52 3.41
CA ASN A 536 1.39 5.99 2.93
C ASN A 536 1.53 6.22 1.42
N GLU A 537 1.80 7.47 1.01
CA GLU A 537 1.89 7.83 -0.41
C GLU A 537 3.09 7.20 -1.11
N SER A 538 4.24 7.20 -0.42
CA SER A 538 5.53 6.83 -1.00
C SER A 538 5.86 5.34 -0.84
N GLY A 539 5.21 4.67 0.11
CA GLY A 539 5.33 3.23 0.38
C GLY A 539 6.23 2.86 1.55
N TYR A 540 7.11 3.77 1.97
CA TYR A 540 8.08 3.58 3.05
C TYR A 540 7.88 4.56 4.21
N TYR A 541 7.11 5.63 4.00
CA TYR A 541 6.84 6.62 5.05
C TYR A 541 5.35 6.66 5.39
N LEU A 542 5.07 6.47 6.68
CA LEU A 542 3.72 6.55 7.21
C LEU A 542 3.49 7.95 7.80
N ASP A 543 2.70 8.77 7.12
CA ASP A 543 2.22 10.02 7.69
C ASP A 543 0.96 9.76 8.54
N ILE A 544 1.03 10.13 9.82
CA ILE A 544 -0.11 10.08 10.73
C ILE A 544 -0.49 11.51 11.07
N SER A 545 -1.71 11.88 10.70
CA SER A 545 -2.28 13.20 10.92
C SER A 545 -3.51 13.10 11.81
N LEU A 546 -3.47 13.77 12.96
CA LEU A 546 -4.53 13.77 13.95
C LEU A 546 -5.35 15.07 13.90
N TYR A 547 -6.67 14.97 13.92
CA TYR A 547 -7.59 16.10 13.85
C TYR A 547 -8.68 15.99 14.91
N LYS A 548 -9.10 17.14 15.42
CA LYS A 548 -10.31 17.32 16.21
C LYS A 548 -11.42 17.87 15.32
N GLU A 549 -12.62 17.33 15.45
CA GLU A 549 -13.81 17.92 14.84
C GLU A 549 -14.24 19.15 15.67
N VAL A 550 -14.21 20.34 15.07
CA VAL A 550 -14.55 21.61 15.74
C VAL A 550 -15.60 22.35 14.93
N THR A 551 -16.64 22.83 15.60
CA THR A 551 -17.65 23.70 14.99
C THR A 551 -17.11 25.12 14.86
N ASP A 552 -17.09 25.65 13.65
CA ASP A 552 -16.78 27.06 13.41
C ASP A 552 -17.90 27.95 13.96
N SER A 553 -17.54 28.93 14.80
CA SER A 553 -18.50 29.83 15.45
C SER A 553 -19.18 30.78 14.46
N ARG A 554 -18.57 31.02 13.29
CA ARG A 554 -19.11 31.94 12.27
C ARG A 554 -20.02 31.24 11.26
N SER A 555 -19.63 30.06 10.77
CA SER A 555 -20.38 29.34 9.74
C SER A 555 -21.30 28.23 10.29
N GLY A 556 -21.13 27.81 11.55
CA GLY A 556 -21.85 26.67 12.13
C GLY A 556 -21.43 25.31 11.56
N ASN A 557 -20.49 25.27 10.62
CA ASN A 557 -19.99 24.05 10.00
C ASN A 557 -18.91 23.39 10.85
N ILE A 558 -18.82 22.06 10.78
CA ILE A 558 -17.76 21.31 11.45
C ILE A 558 -16.56 21.13 10.52
N MET A 559 -15.39 21.52 11.02
CA MET A 559 -14.12 21.47 10.30
C MET A 559 -13.10 20.59 11.02
N PHE A 560 -12.13 20.11 10.26
CA PHE A 560 -10.95 19.45 10.78
C PHE A 560 -9.97 20.48 11.34
N HIS A 561 -9.71 20.42 12.64
CA HIS A 561 -8.65 21.20 13.26
C HIS A 561 -7.52 20.26 13.68
N SER A 562 -6.32 20.45 13.12
CA SER A 562 -5.15 19.61 13.47
C SER A 562 -4.88 19.63 14.97
N PHE A 563 -4.51 18.48 15.50
CA PHE A 563 -4.17 18.31 16.90
C PHE A 563 -2.64 18.37 17.08
N GLY A 564 -2.15 19.28 17.92
CA GLY A 564 -0.71 19.51 18.14
C GLY A 564 -0.10 20.59 17.24
N ASN A 565 1.23 20.59 17.14
CA ASN A 565 1.99 21.65 16.45
C ASN A 565 2.14 21.44 14.94
N LYS A 566 1.87 20.22 14.44
CA LYS A 566 1.95 19.89 13.01
C LYS A 566 0.60 20.16 12.35
N GLN A 567 0.57 21.05 11.36
CA GLN A 567 -0.61 21.22 10.52
C GLN A 567 -0.66 20.09 9.50
N GLY A 568 -1.72 19.27 9.56
CA GLY A 568 -1.95 18.20 8.60
C GLY A 568 -2.65 18.69 7.33
N PRO A 569 -2.64 17.90 6.25
CA PRO A 569 -3.17 18.29 4.93
C PRO A 569 -4.66 18.64 4.91
N GLN A 570 -5.46 18.14 5.87
CA GLN A 570 -6.90 18.40 5.95
C GLN A 570 -7.24 19.56 6.90
N HIS A 571 -6.26 20.30 7.42
CA HIS A 571 -6.50 21.40 8.35
C HIS A 571 -7.43 22.46 7.73
N GLY A 572 -8.51 22.83 8.44
CA GLY A 572 -9.49 23.82 8.01
C GLY A 572 -10.50 23.31 6.97
N MET A 573 -10.40 22.06 6.51
CA MET A 573 -11.37 21.47 5.58
C MET A 573 -12.63 21.03 6.32
N LEU A 574 -13.77 21.01 5.61
CA LEU A 574 -15.05 20.51 6.15
C LEU A 574 -15.02 18.98 6.31
N ILE A 575 -15.71 18.44 7.33
CA ILE A 575 -15.77 16.98 7.56
C ILE A 575 -16.41 16.19 6.41
N ASN A 576 -17.24 16.84 5.60
CA ASN A 576 -17.94 16.24 4.46
C ASN A 576 -17.15 16.35 3.14
N THR A 577 -15.89 16.82 3.18
CA THR A 577 -15.02 16.93 2.02
C THR A 577 -14.84 15.56 1.35
N PRO A 578 -15.13 15.42 0.04
CA PRO A 578 -15.05 14.15 -0.66
C PRO A 578 -13.61 13.73 -0.94
N TYR A 579 -13.38 12.42 -1.05
CA TYR A 579 -12.08 11.88 -1.46
C TYR A 579 -11.77 12.27 -2.91
N VAL A 580 -10.52 12.65 -3.14
CA VAL A 580 -10.02 13.07 -4.44
C VAL A 580 -9.76 11.83 -5.31
N THR A 581 -10.12 11.91 -6.59
CA THR A 581 -9.81 10.89 -7.61
C THR A 581 -8.31 10.85 -7.89
N LYS A 582 -7.83 9.75 -8.49
CA LYS A 582 -6.40 9.52 -8.72
C LYS A 582 -5.84 10.60 -9.64
N ASP A 583 -4.84 11.29 -9.14
CA ASP A 583 -4.06 12.30 -9.82
C ASP A 583 -2.95 11.66 -10.68
N LEU A 584 -2.46 12.41 -11.68
CA LEU A 584 -1.41 11.96 -12.60
C LEU A 584 -0.13 11.52 -11.85
N LEU A 585 0.19 12.19 -10.74
CA LEU A 585 1.32 11.87 -9.89
C LEU A 585 1.18 10.47 -9.27
N GLN A 586 0.00 10.15 -8.73
CA GLN A 586 -0.26 8.84 -8.14
C GLN A 586 -0.28 7.73 -9.19
N ALA A 587 -0.66 8.01 -10.44
CA ALA A 587 -0.51 7.07 -11.54
C ALA A 587 0.96 6.74 -11.83
N LYS A 588 1.84 7.77 -11.86
CA LYS A 588 3.29 7.57 -11.99
C LYS A 588 3.88 6.80 -10.80
N ARG A 589 3.53 7.17 -9.56
CA ARG A 589 3.95 6.45 -8.34
C ARG A 589 3.63 4.97 -8.43
N PHE A 590 2.41 4.67 -8.82
CA PHE A 590 1.97 3.30 -8.97
C PHE A 590 2.74 2.53 -10.04
N GLN A 591 3.02 3.16 -11.19
CA GLN A 591 3.82 2.55 -12.24
C GLN A 591 5.22 2.20 -11.73
N ALA A 592 5.88 3.10 -10.99
CA ALA A 592 7.17 2.84 -10.36
C ALA A 592 7.09 1.69 -9.34
N GLN A 593 6.11 1.71 -8.43
CA GLN A 593 5.90 0.69 -7.41
C GLN A 593 5.63 -0.70 -8.02
N SER A 594 4.88 -0.75 -9.13
CA SER A 594 4.61 -2.01 -9.85
C SER A 594 5.86 -2.63 -10.48
N LEU A 595 6.89 -1.80 -10.74
CA LEU A 595 8.21 -2.22 -11.20
C LEU A 595 9.17 -2.52 -10.03
N GLY A 596 8.70 -2.38 -8.78
CA GLY A 596 9.47 -2.65 -7.57
C GLY A 596 10.44 -1.53 -7.18
N THR A 597 10.13 -0.27 -7.50
CA THR A 597 10.96 0.87 -7.09
C THR A 597 10.14 2.08 -6.67
N THR A 598 10.79 3.01 -5.97
CA THR A 598 10.24 4.28 -5.57
C THR A 598 10.18 5.26 -6.75
N TYR A 599 9.14 6.09 -6.80
CA TYR A 599 9.03 7.14 -7.80
C TYR A 599 10.04 8.27 -7.55
N ILE A 600 10.63 8.81 -8.62
CA ILE A 600 11.82 9.67 -8.52
C ILE A 600 11.62 10.92 -7.66
N TYR A 601 10.41 11.52 -7.68
CA TYR A 601 10.11 12.71 -6.88
C TYR A 601 9.83 12.42 -5.40
N ASP A 602 9.74 11.15 -4.99
CA ASP A 602 9.58 10.77 -3.59
C ASP A 602 10.96 10.59 -2.90
N PHE A 603 12.06 10.42 -3.65
CA PHE A 603 13.43 10.31 -3.10
C PHE A 603 13.85 11.47 -2.18
N PRO A 604 13.60 12.76 -2.49
CA PRO A 604 13.91 13.85 -1.56
C PRO A 604 13.29 13.64 -0.18
N GLU A 605 12.05 13.15 -0.11
CA GLU A 605 11.42 12.84 1.17
C GLU A 605 12.04 11.60 1.82
N MET A 606 12.44 10.60 1.03
CA MET A 606 13.19 9.45 1.53
C MET A 606 14.52 9.87 2.20
N PHE A 607 15.27 10.79 1.58
CA PHE A 607 16.48 11.37 2.17
C PHE A 607 16.16 12.11 3.48
N ARG A 608 15.06 12.87 3.53
CA ARG A 608 14.62 13.56 4.75
C ARG A 608 14.38 12.58 5.91
N GLN A 609 13.67 11.48 5.64
CA GLN A 609 13.36 10.47 6.65
C GLN A 609 14.60 9.70 7.11
N ALA A 610 15.50 9.37 6.17
CA ALA A 610 16.77 8.73 6.49
C ALA A 610 17.67 9.64 7.34
N LEU A 611 17.65 10.96 7.11
CA LEU A 611 18.33 11.94 7.97
C LEU A 611 17.76 11.94 9.39
N PHE A 612 16.43 11.94 9.56
CA PHE A 612 15.84 11.83 10.90
C PHE A 612 16.29 10.56 11.63
N LYS A 613 16.36 9.42 10.93
CA LYS A 613 16.89 8.15 11.49
C LYS A 613 18.35 8.30 11.94
N LEU A 614 19.19 9.03 11.19
CA LEU A 614 20.60 9.27 11.54
C LEU A 614 20.79 10.21 12.73
N TRP A 615 19.93 11.21 12.92
CA TRP A 615 20.05 12.16 14.03
C TRP A 615 19.69 11.56 15.39
N SER A 616 19.04 10.38 15.43
CA SER A 616 18.72 9.53 16.60
C SER A 616 17.83 10.13 17.71
N SER A 617 17.84 11.45 17.94
CA SER A 617 17.03 12.13 18.97
C SER A 617 16.22 13.30 18.41
N PRO A 618 14.88 13.34 18.57
CA PRO A 618 14.01 14.40 18.06
C PRO A 618 14.33 15.81 18.55
N ASP A 619 14.81 15.93 19.79
CA ASP A 619 15.11 17.23 20.42
C ASP A 619 16.29 17.96 19.76
N LYS A 620 17.09 17.25 18.95
CA LYS A 620 18.25 17.79 18.24
C LYS A 620 17.97 18.09 16.76
N TYR A 621 16.73 17.91 16.29
CA TYR A 621 16.41 18.11 14.88
C TYR A 621 16.52 19.58 14.48
N PRO A 622 17.34 19.90 13.45
CA PRO A 622 17.24 21.19 12.79
C PRO A 622 15.85 21.33 12.15
N LYS A 623 15.23 22.52 12.26
CA LYS A 623 13.94 22.79 11.59
C LYS A 623 14.00 22.55 10.08
N ASP A 624 15.14 22.86 9.47
CA ASP A 624 15.41 22.71 8.03
C ASP A 624 16.47 21.62 7.79
N ILE A 625 16.18 20.37 8.18
CA ILE A 625 17.13 19.24 8.06
C ILE A 625 17.56 18.95 6.61
N LEU A 626 16.66 19.21 5.66
CA LEU A 626 16.86 19.07 4.22
C LEU A 626 16.14 20.20 3.49
N THR A 627 16.88 20.89 2.62
CA THR A 627 16.35 21.75 1.56
C THR A 627 16.78 21.20 0.21
N TYR A 628 15.92 21.25 -0.81
CA TYR A 628 16.26 20.80 -2.15
C TYR A 628 15.64 21.71 -3.21
N THR A 629 16.32 21.81 -4.35
CA THR A 629 15.83 22.51 -5.54
C THR A 629 15.96 21.57 -6.75
N GLU A 630 14.95 21.54 -7.62
CA GLU A 630 15.02 20.77 -8.86
C GLU A 630 15.92 21.50 -9.88
N LEU A 631 16.74 20.73 -10.60
CA LEU A 631 17.62 21.21 -11.65
C LEU A 631 17.03 20.83 -13.01
N VAL A 632 16.77 21.81 -13.86
CA VAL A 632 16.08 21.64 -15.15
C VAL A 632 16.87 22.33 -16.25
N LEU A 633 16.76 21.83 -17.48
CA LEU A 633 17.35 22.48 -18.66
C LEU A 633 16.45 23.62 -19.15
N ASP A 634 17.04 24.78 -19.42
CA ASP A 634 16.36 25.86 -20.14
C ASP A 634 16.33 25.60 -21.66
N SER A 635 15.72 26.53 -22.42
CA SER A 635 15.65 26.44 -23.89
C SER A 635 17.00 26.44 -24.61
N GLN A 636 18.10 26.81 -23.93
CA GLN A 636 19.46 26.81 -24.46
C GLN A 636 20.27 25.60 -23.98
N GLY A 637 19.65 24.69 -23.20
CA GLY A 637 20.32 23.52 -22.64
C GLY A 637 21.27 23.85 -21.48
N GLN A 638 21.06 24.97 -20.79
CA GLN A 638 21.75 25.33 -19.55
C GLN A 638 20.95 24.89 -18.33
N LEU A 639 21.64 24.56 -17.24
CA LEU A 639 21.01 24.08 -16.02
C LEU A 639 20.52 25.25 -15.16
N VAL A 640 19.26 25.22 -14.78
CA VAL A 640 18.62 26.22 -13.91
C VAL A 640 17.95 25.57 -12.71
N GLU A 641 18.04 26.25 -11.57
CA GLU A 641 17.31 25.89 -10.35
C GLU A 641 15.84 26.33 -10.47
N MET A 642 14.91 25.40 -10.35
CA MET A 642 13.48 25.67 -10.45
C MET A 642 12.70 24.94 -9.35
N ASN A 643 11.70 25.62 -8.80
CA ASN A 643 10.78 25.02 -7.83
C ASN A 643 9.41 24.85 -8.50
N ARG A 644 9.21 23.69 -9.14
CA ARG A 644 7.97 23.34 -9.86
C ARG A 644 7.24 22.17 -9.19
N LEU A 645 6.01 21.93 -9.62
CA LEU A 645 5.22 20.79 -9.14
C LEU A 645 5.87 19.45 -9.55
N PRO A 646 5.90 18.45 -8.65
CA PRO A 646 6.40 17.12 -8.96
C PRO A 646 5.73 16.47 -10.18
N GLY A 647 6.52 15.76 -10.98
CA GLY A 647 6.03 15.02 -12.16
C GLY A 647 5.84 15.85 -13.42
N GLY A 648 6.17 17.14 -13.41
CA GLY A 648 6.21 18.03 -14.57
C GLY A 648 7.48 17.92 -15.44
N ASN A 649 8.26 16.83 -15.30
CA ASN A 649 9.44 16.58 -16.12
C ASN A 649 9.09 16.25 -17.57
N GLU A 650 9.77 16.92 -18.50
CA GLU A 650 9.62 16.70 -19.95
C GLU A 650 10.58 15.65 -20.50
N VAL A 651 11.60 15.29 -19.72
CA VAL A 651 12.58 14.24 -20.02
C VAL A 651 12.54 13.15 -18.94
N GLY A 652 12.95 11.94 -19.29
CA GLY A 652 13.00 10.77 -18.39
C GLY A 652 14.16 10.77 -17.38
N MET A 653 14.64 11.96 -17.02
CA MET A 653 15.72 12.18 -16.05
C MET A 653 15.34 13.36 -15.16
N VAL A 654 15.63 13.27 -13.87
CA VAL A 654 15.41 14.36 -12.90
C VAL A 654 16.69 14.56 -12.09
N ALA A 655 17.01 15.81 -11.78
CA ALA A 655 18.15 16.15 -10.95
C ALA A 655 17.74 17.11 -9.84
N PHE A 656 18.36 16.96 -8.67
CA PHE A 656 18.13 17.80 -7.51
C PHE A 656 19.46 18.27 -6.92
N LYS A 657 19.52 19.55 -6.56
CA LYS A 657 20.55 20.07 -5.65
C LYS A 657 19.98 19.98 -4.24
N MET A 658 20.56 19.14 -3.40
CA MET A 658 20.09 18.90 -2.04
C MET A 658 21.12 19.39 -1.02
N ARG A 659 20.66 20.09 0.00
CA ARG A 659 21.45 20.51 1.16
C ARG A 659 21.02 19.76 2.40
N PHE A 660 21.88 18.87 2.89
CA PHE A 660 21.64 18.04 4.07
C PHE A 660 22.29 18.65 5.30
N LYS A 661 21.56 18.81 6.41
CA LYS A 661 22.18 19.06 7.73
C LYS A 661 22.40 17.73 8.43
N THR A 662 23.66 17.38 8.63
CA THR A 662 24.09 16.11 9.24
C THR A 662 24.86 16.36 10.53
N GLN A 663 25.11 15.31 11.33
CA GLN A 663 25.83 15.47 12.59
C GLN A 663 27.26 15.99 12.38
N GLU A 664 27.90 15.55 11.30
CA GLU A 664 29.25 15.95 10.91
C GLU A 664 29.32 17.31 10.21
N TYR A 665 28.21 17.75 9.58
CA TYR A 665 28.09 19.10 9.00
C TYR A 665 26.75 19.74 9.42
N PRO A 666 26.64 20.28 10.65
CA PRO A 666 25.41 20.89 11.15
C PRO A 666 24.94 22.12 10.34
N GLU A 667 25.89 22.87 9.76
CA GLU A 667 25.63 24.02 8.87
C GLU A 667 25.14 23.61 7.47
N GLY A 668 25.25 22.32 7.16
CA GLY A 668 24.81 21.71 5.92
C GLY A 668 25.94 21.34 4.96
N ARG A 669 25.67 20.32 4.14
CA ARG A 669 26.48 19.88 3.00
C ARG A 669 25.61 19.80 1.76
N ASP A 670 26.16 20.19 0.62
CA ASP A 670 25.47 20.16 -0.67
C ASP A 670 25.83 18.90 -1.47
N VAL A 671 24.86 18.33 -2.18
CA VAL A 671 25.02 17.13 -3.02
C VAL A 671 24.10 17.23 -4.23
N ILE A 672 24.56 16.75 -5.38
CA ILE A 672 23.73 16.60 -6.58
C ILE A 672 23.21 15.17 -6.65
N VAL A 673 21.88 15.03 -6.72
CA VAL A 673 21.20 13.74 -6.90
C VAL A 673 20.59 13.71 -8.29
N ILE A 674 20.98 12.74 -9.11
CA ILE A 674 20.46 12.52 -10.46
C ILE A 674 19.73 11.17 -10.46
N GLY A 675 18.56 11.08 -11.06
CA GLY A 675 17.87 9.79 -11.18
C GLY A 675 16.94 9.70 -12.37
N ASN A 676 16.83 8.47 -12.89
CA ASN A 676 15.93 8.17 -14.00
C ASN A 676 14.47 8.22 -13.54
N ASP A 677 13.59 8.76 -14.38
CA ASP A 677 12.16 8.55 -14.25
C ASP A 677 11.76 7.29 -15.04
N ILE A 678 11.66 6.15 -14.35
CA ILE A 678 11.26 4.87 -14.95
C ILE A 678 9.85 4.92 -15.57
N THR A 679 9.01 5.87 -15.15
CA THR A 679 7.63 6.03 -15.66
C THR A 679 7.61 6.73 -17.02
N PHE A 680 8.65 7.49 -17.34
CA PHE A 680 8.81 8.18 -18.61
C PHE A 680 9.60 7.32 -19.59
N ARG A 681 8.94 6.81 -20.63
CA ARG A 681 9.56 5.96 -21.68
C ARG A 681 10.49 4.89 -21.09
N ILE A 682 10.00 4.17 -20.08
CA ILE A 682 10.71 3.09 -19.35
C ILE A 682 12.11 3.49 -18.80
N GLY A 683 12.31 4.77 -18.50
CA GLY A 683 13.59 5.32 -18.03
C GLY A 683 14.71 5.18 -19.06
N SER A 684 14.39 5.27 -20.35
CA SER A 684 15.39 5.19 -21.44
C SER A 684 16.20 6.48 -21.58
N PHE A 685 17.48 6.32 -21.91
CA PHE A 685 18.41 7.43 -22.19
C PHE A 685 18.24 7.92 -23.63
N GLY A 686 17.56 9.06 -23.80
CA GLY A 686 17.57 9.84 -25.03
C GLY A 686 18.44 11.09 -24.90
N PRO A 687 18.52 11.93 -25.95
CA PRO A 687 19.48 13.04 -25.99
C PRO A 687 19.20 14.10 -24.91
N GLY A 688 17.93 14.35 -24.59
CA GLY A 688 17.53 15.26 -23.52
C GLY A 688 17.87 14.72 -22.13
N GLU A 689 17.69 13.42 -21.91
CA GLU A 689 18.08 12.77 -20.65
C GLU A 689 19.59 12.76 -20.46
N ASP A 690 20.34 12.44 -21.52
CA ASP A 690 21.81 12.46 -21.53
C ASP A 690 22.34 13.88 -21.24
N LEU A 691 21.74 14.90 -21.85
CA LEU A 691 22.14 16.29 -21.63
C LEU A 691 21.88 16.75 -20.20
N LEU A 692 20.73 16.41 -19.60
CA LEU A 692 20.44 16.78 -18.21
C LEU A 692 21.42 16.09 -17.25
N TYR A 693 21.68 14.79 -17.47
CA TYR A 693 22.67 14.04 -16.68
C TYR A 693 24.06 14.68 -16.79
N LEU A 694 24.48 15.03 -18.01
CA LEU A 694 25.77 15.68 -18.27
C LEU A 694 25.89 16.99 -17.50
N ARG A 695 24.95 17.92 -17.69
CA ARG A 695 25.02 19.25 -17.07
C ARG A 695 24.97 19.19 -15.55
N ALA A 696 24.17 18.29 -14.99
CA ALA A 696 24.13 18.08 -13.54
C ALA A 696 25.45 17.47 -13.00
N SER A 697 26.08 16.56 -13.74
CA SER A 697 27.40 16.01 -13.39
C SER A 697 28.51 17.07 -13.50
N GLU A 698 28.50 17.88 -14.56
CA GLU A 698 29.44 18.98 -14.75
C GLU A 698 29.32 20.02 -13.62
N MET A 699 28.10 20.34 -13.18
CA MET A 699 27.86 21.23 -12.03
C MET A 699 28.43 20.63 -10.73
N ALA A 700 28.16 19.34 -10.45
CA ALA A 700 28.70 18.67 -9.26
C ALA A 700 30.23 18.72 -9.24
N ARG A 701 30.86 18.49 -10.40
CA ARG A 701 32.31 18.53 -10.57
C ARG A 701 32.87 19.95 -10.44
N ALA A 702 32.22 20.94 -11.05
CA ALA A 702 32.63 22.35 -10.99
C ALA A 702 32.54 22.92 -9.57
N GLU A 703 31.51 22.53 -8.80
CA GLU A 703 31.36 22.90 -7.39
C GLU A 703 32.18 22.00 -6.44
N GLY A 704 32.74 20.90 -6.95
CA GLY A 704 33.52 19.94 -6.16
C GLY A 704 32.69 19.10 -5.18
N ILE A 705 31.37 19.10 -5.30
CA ILE A 705 30.43 18.42 -4.38
C ILE A 705 30.12 16.98 -4.82
N PRO A 706 29.73 16.07 -3.89
CA PRO A 706 29.38 14.71 -4.24
C PRO A 706 28.24 14.59 -5.26
N LYS A 707 28.31 13.55 -6.09
CA LYS A 707 27.27 13.16 -7.04
C LYS A 707 26.67 11.80 -6.64
N ILE A 708 25.36 11.76 -6.47
CA ILE A 708 24.57 10.53 -6.28
C ILE A 708 23.78 10.24 -7.55
N TYR A 709 23.83 9.00 -8.03
CA TYR A 709 23.02 8.53 -9.15
C TYR A 709 22.06 7.42 -8.72
N VAL A 710 20.76 7.63 -8.89
CA VAL A 710 19.70 6.65 -8.64
C VAL A 710 19.31 5.98 -9.96
N ALA A 711 19.70 4.71 -10.11
CA ALA A 711 19.60 3.97 -11.36
C ALA A 711 18.33 3.11 -11.42
N ALA A 712 17.41 3.52 -12.30
CA ALA A 712 16.22 2.76 -12.69
C ALA A 712 15.91 3.00 -14.17
N ASN A 713 16.53 2.23 -15.07
CA ASN A 713 16.53 2.52 -16.51
C ASN A 713 16.43 1.27 -17.39
N SER A 714 16.33 1.50 -18.70
CA SER A 714 16.30 0.45 -19.73
C SER A 714 17.44 0.59 -20.75
N GLY A 715 18.45 1.40 -20.45
CA GLY A 715 19.56 1.71 -21.35
C GLY A 715 19.22 2.79 -22.38
N ALA A 716 19.99 2.84 -23.47
CA ALA A 716 19.77 3.81 -24.54
C ALA A 716 18.38 3.64 -25.15
N ARG A 717 17.72 4.76 -25.49
CA ARG A 717 16.44 4.73 -26.19
C ARG A 717 16.63 4.10 -27.56
N ILE A 718 15.66 3.27 -27.93
CA ILE A 718 15.60 2.59 -29.23
C ILE A 718 14.26 2.95 -29.84
N GLY A 719 14.25 3.28 -31.12
CA GLY A 719 13.04 3.56 -31.87
C GLY A 719 13.21 3.22 -33.35
N MET A 720 12.10 3.26 -34.07
CA MET A 720 12.06 3.20 -35.54
C MET A 720 11.25 4.40 -36.04
N ALA A 721 11.46 4.80 -37.28
CA ALA A 721 10.69 5.86 -37.93
C ALA A 721 9.25 5.36 -38.21
N GLU A 722 8.33 5.61 -37.27
CA GLU A 722 6.94 5.15 -37.35
C GLU A 722 6.19 5.77 -38.55
N GLU A 723 6.59 6.98 -38.97
CA GLU A 723 6.03 7.61 -40.17
C GLU A 723 6.34 6.83 -41.46
N ILE A 724 7.48 6.12 -41.51
CA ILE A 724 7.89 5.33 -42.68
C ILE A 724 7.25 3.95 -42.67
N LYS A 725 7.03 3.38 -41.49
CA LYS A 725 6.53 2.01 -41.28
C LYS A 725 5.19 1.72 -41.98
N HIS A 726 4.35 2.74 -42.14
CA HIS A 726 3.04 2.62 -42.81
C HIS A 726 3.08 3.02 -44.29
N MET A 727 4.22 3.53 -44.79
CA MET A 727 4.35 4.11 -46.12
C MET A 727 5.29 3.35 -47.05
N PHE A 728 6.21 2.52 -46.51
CA PHE A 728 7.14 1.76 -47.35
C PHE A 728 6.44 0.64 -48.11
N HIS A 729 6.89 0.43 -49.34
CA HIS A 729 6.50 -0.65 -50.22
C HIS A 729 7.66 -1.61 -50.41
N VAL A 730 7.34 -2.87 -50.71
CA VAL A 730 8.33 -3.94 -50.92
C VAL A 730 8.41 -4.25 -52.42
N ALA A 731 9.60 -4.16 -53.00
CA ALA A 731 9.83 -4.63 -54.36
C ALA A 731 10.14 -6.14 -54.33
N TRP A 732 9.11 -6.97 -54.48
CA TRP A 732 9.26 -8.43 -54.48
C TRP A 732 10.05 -8.94 -55.68
N VAL A 733 10.73 -10.07 -55.52
CA VAL A 733 11.33 -10.79 -56.66
C VAL A 733 10.22 -11.29 -57.58
N ASP A 734 9.16 -11.82 -56.99
CA ASP A 734 7.92 -12.26 -57.64
C ASP A 734 6.74 -11.79 -56.79
N PRO A 735 5.90 -10.83 -57.26
CA PRO A 735 4.77 -10.34 -56.50
C PRO A 735 3.72 -11.42 -56.16
N GLU A 736 3.61 -12.46 -56.98
CA GLU A 736 2.65 -13.56 -56.77
C GLU A 736 3.19 -14.60 -55.77
N ASP A 737 4.50 -14.63 -55.51
CA ASP A 737 5.15 -15.53 -54.55
C ASP A 737 6.19 -14.81 -53.66
N PRO A 738 5.73 -14.15 -52.57
CA PRO A 738 6.60 -13.43 -51.64
C PRO A 738 7.67 -14.30 -50.95
N HIS A 739 7.54 -15.63 -50.95
CA HIS A 739 8.52 -16.53 -50.34
C HIS A 739 9.85 -16.57 -51.10
N LYS A 740 9.87 -16.14 -52.38
CA LYS A 740 11.10 -15.95 -53.14
C LYS A 740 11.95 -14.77 -52.65
N GLY A 741 11.43 -13.98 -51.72
CA GLY A 741 12.11 -12.84 -51.12
C GLY A 741 11.87 -11.53 -51.87
N PHE A 742 12.54 -10.47 -51.42
CA PHE A 742 12.40 -9.12 -51.95
C PHE A 742 13.75 -8.56 -52.42
N LYS A 743 13.70 -7.59 -53.33
CA LYS A 743 14.85 -6.88 -53.88
C LYS A 743 15.26 -5.69 -53.00
N TYR A 744 14.30 -4.81 -52.68
CA TYR A 744 14.53 -3.60 -51.90
C TYR A 744 13.21 -3.03 -51.34
N LEU A 745 13.31 -2.02 -50.46
CA LEU A 745 12.18 -1.23 -49.97
C LEU A 745 12.14 0.14 -50.67
N TYR A 746 10.96 0.64 -50.99
CA TYR A 746 10.80 1.89 -51.73
C TYR A 746 9.56 2.67 -51.31
N LEU A 747 9.50 3.93 -51.71
CA LEU A 747 8.32 4.80 -51.60
C LEU A 747 7.79 5.12 -53.00
N THR A 748 6.47 5.28 -53.10
CA THR A 748 5.87 5.84 -54.31
C THR A 748 6.24 7.33 -54.43
N PRO A 749 6.19 7.94 -55.62
CA PRO A 749 6.44 9.37 -55.77
C PRO A 749 5.48 10.22 -54.92
N GLN A 750 4.25 9.76 -54.74
CA GLN A 750 3.25 10.43 -53.90
C GLN A 750 3.64 10.38 -52.42
N ASP A 751 4.04 9.22 -51.92
CA ASP A 751 4.45 9.03 -50.53
C ASP A 751 5.77 9.77 -50.24
N TYR A 752 6.73 9.73 -51.15
CA TYR A 752 7.99 10.48 -51.04
C TYR A 752 7.74 11.99 -50.98
N THR A 753 6.86 12.53 -51.83
CA THR A 753 6.54 13.97 -51.83
C THR A 753 5.89 14.44 -50.53
N ARG A 754 5.15 13.56 -49.83
CA ARG A 754 4.54 13.91 -48.52
C ARG A 754 5.58 14.08 -47.41
N ILE A 755 6.69 13.34 -47.46
CA ILE A 755 7.69 13.32 -46.38
C ILE A 755 9.01 14.01 -46.75
N SER A 756 9.20 14.41 -48.00
CA SER A 756 10.45 15.01 -48.48
C SER A 756 10.82 16.30 -47.74
N SER A 757 9.84 17.02 -47.19
CA SER A 757 10.07 18.23 -46.38
C SER A 757 10.56 17.94 -44.95
N LEU A 758 10.41 16.71 -44.47
CA LEU A 758 10.74 16.30 -43.10
C LEU A 758 12.15 15.73 -42.98
N ASN A 759 12.85 15.50 -44.10
CA ASN A 759 14.15 14.83 -44.15
C ASN A 759 14.20 13.45 -43.45
N SER A 760 13.05 12.75 -43.37
CA SER A 760 12.97 11.45 -42.69
C SER A 760 13.73 10.32 -43.41
N VAL A 761 13.96 10.42 -44.71
CA VAL A 761 14.60 9.37 -45.52
C VAL A 761 15.50 9.97 -46.60
N HIS A 762 16.58 9.26 -46.90
CA HIS A 762 17.29 9.43 -48.16
C HIS A 762 16.83 8.34 -49.13
N CYS A 763 16.54 8.75 -50.36
CA CYS A 763 16.08 7.83 -51.39
C CYS A 763 16.80 8.07 -52.71
N LYS A 764 16.95 7.00 -53.49
CA LYS A 764 17.42 7.05 -54.87
C LYS A 764 16.26 6.79 -55.81
N HIS A 765 16.01 7.73 -56.72
CA HIS A 765 15.02 7.56 -57.77
C HIS A 765 15.47 6.47 -58.76
N ILE A 766 14.56 5.54 -59.06
CA ILE A 766 14.74 4.45 -60.01
C ILE A 766 13.46 4.24 -60.82
N GLU A 767 13.60 3.76 -62.05
CA GLU A 767 12.48 3.30 -62.87
C GLU A 767 12.60 1.79 -63.07
N GLU A 768 11.60 1.03 -62.61
CA GLU A 768 11.57 -0.43 -62.76
C GLU A 768 10.14 -0.89 -63.09
N GLY A 769 9.98 -1.69 -64.14
CA GLY A 769 8.66 -2.20 -64.56
C GLY A 769 7.69 -1.13 -65.08
N GLY A 770 8.18 0.03 -65.51
CA GLY A 770 7.34 1.17 -65.93
C GLY A 770 6.85 2.04 -64.77
N GLU A 771 7.23 1.74 -63.53
CA GLU A 771 6.91 2.53 -62.34
C GLU A 771 8.13 3.31 -61.85
N SER A 772 7.91 4.60 -61.57
CA SER A 772 8.88 5.45 -60.87
C SER A 772 8.85 5.14 -59.38
N ARG A 773 9.98 4.73 -58.81
CA ARG A 773 10.11 4.33 -57.40
C ARG A 773 11.25 5.09 -56.73
N TYR A 774 11.06 5.45 -55.46
CA TYR A 774 12.10 6.04 -54.62
C TYR A 774 12.64 4.96 -53.69
N MET A 775 13.72 4.30 -54.10
CA MET A 775 14.37 3.26 -53.30
C MET A 775 14.97 3.89 -52.04
N ILE A 776 14.60 3.36 -50.87
CA ILE A 776 15.09 3.86 -49.59
C ILE A 776 16.56 3.43 -49.43
N THR A 777 17.47 4.40 -49.28
CA THR A 777 18.89 4.14 -49.00
C THR A 777 19.17 4.24 -47.52
N ASP A 778 18.69 5.30 -46.88
CA ASP A 778 18.90 5.58 -45.46
C ASP A 778 17.57 6.03 -44.83
N ILE A 779 17.32 5.57 -43.60
CA ILE A 779 16.19 6.02 -42.78
C ILE A 779 16.77 6.85 -41.65
N ILE A 780 16.42 8.14 -41.61
CA ILE A 780 16.85 9.09 -40.58
C ILE A 780 15.78 9.17 -39.49
N GLY A 781 14.51 9.29 -39.90
CA GLY A 781 13.37 9.56 -39.02
C GLY A 781 13.22 11.05 -38.73
N LYS A 782 11.98 11.47 -38.53
CA LYS A 782 11.63 12.84 -38.12
C LYS A 782 11.92 13.07 -36.63
N ASP A 783 11.71 12.05 -35.81
CA ASP A 783 11.85 12.11 -34.37
C ASP A 783 13.29 11.86 -33.95
N ASP A 784 13.74 12.56 -32.90
CA ASP A 784 15.07 12.42 -32.32
C ASP A 784 15.12 11.27 -31.28
N GLY A 785 16.30 10.67 -31.13
CA GLY A 785 16.57 9.62 -30.15
C GLY A 785 16.06 8.23 -30.54
N LEU A 786 16.21 7.87 -31.81
CA LEU A 786 15.92 6.54 -32.37
C LEU A 786 17.15 5.62 -32.37
N GLY A 787 18.37 6.16 -32.48
CA GLY A 787 19.59 5.38 -32.71
C GLY A 787 20.91 6.00 -32.25
N VAL A 788 21.78 6.37 -33.20
CA VAL A 788 23.22 6.67 -32.97
C VAL A 788 23.46 7.93 -32.16
N GLU A 789 22.54 8.88 -32.21
CA GLU A 789 22.50 10.08 -31.38
C GLU A 789 22.44 9.75 -29.88
N ASN A 790 21.71 8.70 -29.49
CA ASN A 790 21.66 8.20 -28.11
C ASN A 790 22.98 7.53 -27.72
N LEU A 791 23.65 6.86 -28.67
CA LEU A 791 24.97 6.27 -28.42
C LEU A 791 26.04 7.35 -28.23
N ARG A 792 25.95 8.45 -28.99
CA ARG A 792 26.80 9.64 -28.80
C ARG A 792 26.58 10.25 -27.42
N GLY A 793 25.32 10.43 -27.01
CA GLY A 793 24.98 10.92 -25.67
C GLY A 793 25.47 9.98 -24.56
N SER A 794 25.23 8.68 -24.70
CA SER A 794 25.74 7.63 -23.81
C SER A 794 27.26 7.67 -23.65
N GLY A 795 28.01 7.83 -24.75
CA GLY A 795 29.48 7.97 -24.71
C GLY A 795 29.92 9.25 -23.98
N MET A 796 29.19 10.35 -24.17
CA MET A 796 29.45 11.63 -23.51
C MET A 796 29.30 11.53 -21.99
N ILE A 797 28.19 10.97 -21.51
CA ILE A 797 27.94 10.81 -20.07
C ILE A 797 28.83 9.74 -19.41
N ALA A 798 29.27 8.73 -20.17
CA ALA A 798 30.27 7.77 -19.71
C ALA A 798 31.63 8.46 -19.48
N GLY A 799 32.07 9.29 -20.43
CA GLY A 799 33.29 10.08 -20.30
C GLY A 799 33.25 11.02 -19.11
N GLU A 800 32.18 11.81 -18.97
CA GLU A 800 31.98 12.71 -17.84
C GLU A 800 31.90 11.95 -16.50
N SER A 801 31.25 10.78 -16.45
CA SER A 801 31.21 9.99 -15.21
C SER A 801 32.57 9.43 -14.81
N SER A 802 33.41 9.09 -15.79
CA SER A 802 34.80 8.70 -15.54
C SER A 802 35.61 9.87 -14.96
N LEU A 803 35.45 11.07 -15.50
CA LEU A 803 36.10 12.28 -14.99
C LEU A 803 35.60 12.64 -13.58
N ALA A 804 34.29 12.60 -13.38
CA ALA A 804 33.66 12.85 -12.09
C ALA A 804 34.18 11.92 -10.99
N TYR A 805 34.39 10.62 -11.25
CA TYR A 805 34.98 9.71 -10.26
C TYR A 805 36.41 10.11 -9.85
N GLU A 806 37.19 10.66 -10.78
CA GLU A 806 38.57 11.06 -10.51
C GLU A 806 38.63 12.37 -9.69
N GLU A 807 37.62 13.24 -9.79
CA GLU A 807 37.61 14.58 -9.16
C GLU A 807 36.70 14.72 -7.92
N ILE A 808 35.57 14.02 -7.87
CA ILE A 808 34.56 14.12 -6.82
C ILE A 808 34.10 12.75 -6.30
N VAL A 809 33.44 12.76 -5.14
CA VAL A 809 32.79 11.56 -4.60
C VAL A 809 31.58 11.20 -5.46
N THR A 810 31.55 9.96 -5.94
CA THR A 810 30.48 9.40 -6.78
C THR A 810 29.90 8.16 -6.11
N ILE A 811 28.57 8.09 -6.02
CA ILE A 811 27.82 6.96 -5.43
C ILE A 811 26.65 6.63 -6.34
N SER A 812 26.40 5.35 -6.59
CA SER A 812 25.25 4.86 -7.35
C SER A 812 24.36 3.95 -6.51
N LEU A 813 23.05 4.17 -6.54
CA LEU A 813 22.03 3.31 -5.94
C LEU A 813 21.22 2.64 -7.05
N VAL A 814 21.23 1.31 -7.10
CA VAL A 814 20.46 0.52 -8.08
C VAL A 814 19.19 0.01 -7.40
N THR A 815 18.05 0.56 -7.80
CA THR A 815 16.75 0.34 -7.14
C THR A 815 15.87 -0.66 -7.88
N CYS A 816 15.84 -0.59 -9.21
CA CYS A 816 15.04 -1.49 -10.06
C CYS A 816 15.93 -2.33 -10.98
N ARG A 817 16.47 -1.67 -12.01
CA ARG A 817 17.32 -2.30 -13.03
C ARG A 817 18.20 -1.24 -13.68
N ALA A 818 19.43 -1.63 -13.98
CA ALA A 818 20.38 -0.81 -14.72
C ALA A 818 20.82 -1.59 -15.96
N ILE A 819 20.49 -1.08 -17.15
CA ILE A 819 20.69 -1.78 -18.43
C ILE A 819 21.64 -0.98 -19.34
N GLY A 820 22.57 -1.66 -20.00
CA GLY A 820 23.43 -1.05 -21.02
C GLY A 820 24.28 0.09 -20.45
N ILE A 821 24.11 1.31 -20.97
CA ILE A 821 24.80 2.51 -20.43
C ILE A 821 24.53 2.72 -18.94
N GLY A 822 23.32 2.43 -18.45
CA GLY A 822 23.00 2.51 -17.03
C GLY A 822 23.90 1.62 -16.16
N ALA A 823 24.21 0.41 -16.63
CA ALA A 823 25.15 -0.49 -15.94
C ALA A 823 26.59 0.04 -15.97
N TYR A 824 27.01 0.63 -17.09
CA TYR A 824 28.33 1.26 -17.19
C TYR A 824 28.45 2.50 -16.29
N LEU A 825 27.44 3.37 -16.22
CA LEU A 825 27.44 4.53 -15.33
C LEU A 825 27.59 4.12 -13.87
N VAL A 826 26.89 3.07 -13.46
CA VAL A 826 27.02 2.48 -12.12
C VAL A 826 28.45 2.01 -11.87
N ARG A 827 29.07 1.30 -12.82
CA ARG A 827 30.47 0.85 -12.68
C ARG A 827 31.48 2.01 -12.73
N LEU A 828 31.26 3.01 -13.56
CA LEU A 828 32.11 4.19 -13.71
C LEU A 828 32.05 5.10 -12.48
N GLY A 829 30.88 5.17 -11.81
CA GLY A 829 30.72 5.78 -10.49
C GLY A 829 31.36 4.97 -9.35
N GLN A 830 31.79 3.74 -9.62
CA GLN A 830 32.54 2.81 -8.76
C GLN A 830 31.81 2.35 -7.50
N ARG A 831 31.30 3.25 -6.66
CA ARG A 831 30.69 2.92 -5.36
C ARG A 831 29.21 2.59 -5.55
N VAL A 832 28.85 1.32 -5.42
CA VAL A 832 27.52 0.83 -5.78
C VAL A 832 26.81 0.22 -4.58
N ILE A 833 25.58 0.68 -4.35
CA ILE A 833 24.61 0.09 -3.43
C ILE A 833 23.54 -0.57 -4.29
N GLN A 834 23.29 -1.86 -4.10
CA GLN A 834 22.33 -2.62 -4.89
C GLN A 834 21.19 -3.15 -4.01
N VAL A 835 19.94 -2.85 -4.38
CA VAL A 835 18.76 -3.41 -3.72
C VAL A 835 18.61 -4.89 -4.09
N GLU A 836 18.24 -5.77 -3.15
CA GLU A 836 18.24 -7.24 -3.33
C GLU A 836 17.49 -7.74 -4.57
N ASN A 837 16.36 -7.12 -4.92
CA ASN A 837 15.54 -7.52 -6.07
C ASN A 837 15.92 -6.82 -7.38
N SER A 838 16.99 -6.01 -7.38
CA SER A 838 17.45 -5.26 -8.55
C SER A 838 18.57 -5.99 -9.31
N HIS A 839 18.78 -5.62 -10.57
CA HIS A 839 19.84 -6.20 -11.41
C HIS A 839 20.59 -5.19 -12.27
N ILE A 840 21.89 -5.42 -12.43
CA ILE A 840 22.80 -4.65 -13.27
C ILE A 840 23.20 -5.52 -14.46
N ILE A 841 22.71 -5.23 -15.66
CA ILE A 841 22.91 -6.08 -16.84
C ILE A 841 23.28 -5.27 -18.07
N LEU A 842 23.95 -5.90 -19.03
CA LEU A 842 24.15 -5.33 -20.37
C LEU A 842 23.05 -5.75 -21.33
N THR A 843 22.59 -7.00 -21.21
CA THR A 843 21.59 -7.60 -22.11
C THR A 843 20.65 -8.49 -21.30
N GLY A 844 19.35 -8.43 -21.61
CA GLY A 844 18.34 -9.23 -20.92
C GLY A 844 18.44 -10.73 -21.22
N ALA A 845 18.04 -11.55 -20.25
CA ALA A 845 18.04 -13.02 -20.35
C ALA A 845 17.26 -13.52 -21.58
N SER A 846 16.11 -12.92 -21.87
CA SER A 846 15.29 -13.28 -23.04
C SER A 846 16.00 -13.03 -24.38
N ALA A 847 16.80 -11.96 -24.47
CA ALA A 847 17.59 -11.66 -25.67
C ALA A 847 18.74 -12.66 -25.83
N LEU A 848 19.45 -13.00 -24.74
CA LEU A 848 20.50 -14.02 -24.77
C LEU A 848 19.95 -15.40 -25.15
N ASN A 849 18.81 -15.81 -24.60
CA ASN A 849 18.16 -17.07 -24.96
C ASN A 849 17.81 -17.14 -26.45
N LYS A 850 17.33 -16.04 -27.03
CA LYS A 850 17.08 -15.95 -28.48
C LYS A 850 18.36 -16.10 -29.30
N VAL A 851 19.46 -15.48 -28.89
CA VAL A 851 20.76 -15.60 -29.55
C VAL A 851 21.31 -17.03 -29.45
N LEU A 852 21.14 -17.68 -28.30
CA LEU A 852 21.61 -19.06 -28.06
C LEU A 852 20.68 -20.12 -28.64
N GLY A 853 19.49 -19.75 -29.13
CA GLY A 853 18.49 -20.67 -29.68
C GLY A 853 17.84 -21.61 -28.65
N ARG A 854 18.05 -21.37 -27.36
CA ARG A 854 17.49 -22.19 -26.25
C ARG A 854 17.33 -21.35 -24.99
N GLU A 855 16.42 -21.79 -24.11
CA GLU A 855 16.19 -21.14 -22.82
C GLU A 855 17.26 -21.52 -21.79
N VAL A 856 18.34 -20.75 -21.74
CA VAL A 856 19.45 -20.96 -20.80
C VAL A 856 19.18 -20.27 -19.47
N TYR A 857 18.77 -19.01 -19.52
CA TYR A 857 18.57 -18.17 -18.34
C TYR A 857 17.08 -17.95 -18.08
N THR A 858 16.65 -18.11 -16.83
CA THR A 858 15.23 -17.95 -16.42
C THR A 858 14.93 -16.55 -15.89
N SER A 859 15.96 -15.80 -15.48
CA SER A 859 15.81 -14.47 -14.87
C SER A 859 17.03 -13.58 -15.12
N ASN A 860 16.80 -12.28 -15.25
CA ASN A 860 17.88 -11.28 -15.30
C ASN A 860 18.75 -11.27 -14.04
N ASN A 861 18.21 -11.70 -12.88
CA ASN A 861 18.98 -11.78 -11.65
C ASN A 861 20.12 -12.81 -11.76
N GLN A 862 19.99 -13.85 -12.59
CA GLN A 862 21.09 -14.80 -12.86
C GLN A 862 22.30 -14.16 -13.54
N LEU A 863 22.09 -13.02 -14.23
CA LEU A 863 23.13 -12.28 -14.95
C LEU A 863 23.67 -11.11 -14.13
N GLY A 864 22.79 -10.42 -13.39
CA GLY A 864 23.11 -9.12 -12.78
C GLY A 864 22.57 -8.89 -11.38
N GLY A 865 21.96 -9.90 -10.76
CA GLY A 865 21.47 -9.80 -9.39
C GLY A 865 22.60 -9.70 -8.36
N VAL A 866 22.23 -9.50 -7.10
CA VAL A 866 23.19 -9.38 -5.99
C VAL A 866 24.11 -10.59 -5.85
N GLN A 867 23.62 -11.78 -6.20
CA GLN A 867 24.41 -13.02 -6.18
C GLN A 867 25.56 -13.02 -7.21
N ILE A 868 25.51 -12.15 -8.22
CA ILE A 868 26.60 -11.96 -9.18
C ILE A 868 27.42 -10.73 -8.80
N MET A 869 26.75 -9.58 -8.68
CA MET A 869 27.42 -8.28 -8.59
C MET A 869 28.04 -8.01 -7.21
N HIS A 870 27.47 -8.56 -6.13
CA HIS A 870 28.09 -8.44 -4.81
C HIS A 870 29.29 -9.40 -4.67
N TYR A 871 29.19 -10.59 -5.27
CA TYR A 871 30.22 -11.63 -5.25
C TYR A 871 31.38 -11.40 -6.22
N ASN A 872 31.23 -10.48 -7.18
CA ASN A 872 32.31 -10.06 -8.08
C ASN A 872 32.91 -8.67 -7.72
N GLY A 873 32.40 -8.01 -6.68
CA GLY A 873 32.90 -6.73 -6.20
C GLY A 873 32.38 -5.48 -6.92
N VAL A 874 31.45 -5.62 -7.89
CA VAL A 874 30.82 -4.46 -8.54
C VAL A 874 29.87 -3.74 -7.57
N SER A 875 29.08 -4.49 -6.81
CA SER A 875 28.21 -3.98 -5.75
C SER A 875 28.95 -4.01 -4.42
N HIS A 876 29.24 -2.84 -3.86
CA HIS A 876 29.96 -2.72 -2.58
C HIS A 876 29.10 -3.17 -1.40
N ILE A 877 27.79 -2.95 -1.45
CA ILE A 877 26.85 -3.40 -0.41
C ILE A 877 25.48 -3.71 -1.01
N THR A 878 24.75 -4.60 -0.35
CA THR A 878 23.37 -4.96 -0.69
C THR A 878 22.42 -4.51 0.39
N VAL A 879 21.23 -4.04 0.00
CA VAL A 879 20.20 -3.53 0.92
C VAL A 879 18.84 -4.15 0.59
N PRO A 880 17.95 -4.32 1.59
CA PRO A 880 16.65 -4.96 1.37
C PRO A 880 15.69 -4.09 0.53
N ASP A 881 15.78 -2.77 0.65
CA ASP A 881 14.88 -1.81 0.00
C ASP A 881 15.58 -0.47 -0.32
N ASP A 882 14.87 0.39 -1.05
CA ASP A 882 15.34 1.72 -1.48
C ASP A 882 15.68 2.63 -0.28
N PHE A 883 14.94 2.51 0.84
CA PHE A 883 15.11 3.37 2.02
C PHE A 883 16.41 3.05 2.76
N GLU A 884 16.69 1.77 3.01
CA GLU A 884 17.98 1.33 3.57
C GLU A 884 19.13 1.64 2.60
N GLY A 885 18.87 1.66 1.29
CA GLY A 885 19.79 2.17 0.28
C GLY A 885 20.16 3.63 0.51
N VAL A 886 19.17 4.52 0.63
CA VAL A 886 19.37 5.94 0.91
C VAL A 886 20.03 6.17 2.27
N TYR A 887 19.63 5.42 3.30
CA TYR A 887 20.28 5.46 4.62
C TYR A 887 21.77 5.12 4.51
N THR A 888 22.12 4.07 3.75
CA THR A 888 23.51 3.65 3.52
C THR A 888 24.32 4.71 2.76
N ILE A 889 23.71 5.41 1.79
CA ILE A 889 24.36 6.55 1.12
C ILE A 889 24.76 7.62 2.13
N LEU A 890 23.82 8.01 3.02
CA LEU A 890 24.08 9.01 4.04
C LEU A 890 25.11 8.53 5.07
N GLU A 891 25.07 7.25 5.46
CA GLU A 891 26.12 6.65 6.30
C GLU A 891 27.50 6.76 5.64
N TRP A 892 27.62 6.45 4.34
CA TRP A 892 28.90 6.58 3.62
C TRP A 892 29.35 8.03 3.51
N LEU A 893 28.44 8.94 3.17
CA LEU A 893 28.73 10.37 3.11
C LEU A 893 29.22 10.90 4.46
N SER A 894 28.78 10.35 5.59
CA SER A 894 29.25 10.78 6.91
C SER A 894 30.77 10.66 7.10
N TYR A 895 31.44 9.75 6.37
CA TYR A 895 32.90 9.60 6.39
C TYR A 895 33.59 10.52 5.38
N MET A 896 32.87 11.01 4.37
CA MET A 896 33.43 11.70 3.21
C MET A 896 33.31 13.22 3.36
N PRO A 897 34.30 14.00 2.86
CA PRO A 897 34.25 15.46 2.91
C PRO A 897 33.04 16.00 2.16
N LYS A 898 32.56 17.18 2.56
CA LYS A 898 31.42 17.85 1.89
C LYS A 898 31.72 18.28 0.46
N ASP A 899 32.99 18.55 0.14
CA ASP A 899 33.48 18.93 -1.19
C ASP A 899 34.95 18.51 -1.35
N ASN A 900 35.49 18.64 -2.56
CA ASN A 900 36.87 18.29 -2.90
C ASN A 900 37.91 19.31 -2.39
N HIS A 901 37.55 20.29 -1.57
CA HIS A 901 38.48 21.25 -0.96
C HIS A 901 38.49 21.15 0.57
N SER A 902 37.46 20.55 1.15
CA SER A 902 37.24 20.41 2.57
C SER A 902 38.06 19.27 3.19
N PRO A 903 38.43 19.39 4.48
CA PRO A 903 38.99 18.28 5.23
C PRO A 903 37.93 17.20 5.48
N VAL A 904 38.39 16.01 5.87
CA VAL A 904 37.51 14.91 6.26
C VAL A 904 36.65 15.29 7.49
N PRO A 905 35.40 14.79 7.59
CA PRO A 905 34.49 15.11 8.68
C PRO A 905 34.89 14.44 9.99
N ILE A 906 35.62 15.17 10.85
CA ILE A 906 35.94 14.73 12.21
C ILE A 906 34.73 14.99 13.11
N ILE A 907 34.27 13.97 13.83
CA ILE A 907 33.19 14.08 14.82
C ILE A 907 33.74 13.93 16.23
N THR A 908 33.01 14.39 17.23
CA THR A 908 33.35 14.09 18.63
C THR A 908 33.16 12.60 18.88
N PRO A 909 34.20 11.85 19.28
CA PRO A 909 34.07 10.42 19.50
C PRO A 909 33.19 10.13 20.73
N THR A 910 32.30 9.16 20.61
CA THR A 910 31.59 8.57 21.76
C THR A 910 32.45 7.55 22.51
N ASP A 911 33.46 7.00 21.82
CA ASP A 911 34.40 6.02 22.35
C ASP A 911 35.70 6.73 22.79
N PRO A 912 36.13 6.64 24.06
CA PRO A 912 37.31 7.36 24.54
C PRO A 912 38.60 6.95 23.81
N ILE A 913 39.42 7.92 23.43
CA ILE A 913 40.67 7.67 22.69
C ILE A 913 41.79 7.05 23.55
N ASP A 914 41.69 7.19 24.87
CA ASP A 914 42.66 6.73 25.86
C ASP A 914 42.35 5.33 26.41
N ARG A 915 41.29 4.68 25.91
CA ARG A 915 40.95 3.30 26.32
C ARG A 915 41.95 2.28 25.78
N GLU A 916 42.12 1.19 26.50
CA GLU A 916 42.85 0.03 26.00
C GLU A 916 42.02 -0.79 24.99
N ILE A 917 42.72 -1.56 24.16
CA ILE A 917 42.13 -2.53 23.24
C ILE A 917 42.09 -3.88 23.95
N GLU A 918 40.90 -4.37 24.26
CA GLU A 918 40.72 -5.62 25.01
C GLU A 918 40.89 -6.86 24.13
N PHE A 919 40.50 -6.80 22.86
CA PHE A 919 40.71 -7.91 21.94
C PHE A 919 42.16 -7.95 21.43
N LEU A 920 42.91 -8.98 21.84
CA LEU A 920 44.26 -9.22 21.37
C LEU A 920 44.32 -10.40 20.39
N PRO A 921 44.83 -10.19 19.15
CA PRO A 921 45.07 -11.26 18.20
C PRO A 921 45.93 -12.39 18.75
N SER A 922 45.57 -13.63 18.44
CA SER A 922 46.41 -14.81 18.73
C SER A 922 47.15 -15.28 17.46
N ARG A 923 48.11 -16.20 17.61
CA ARG A 923 48.74 -16.87 16.45
C ARG A 923 47.79 -17.79 15.69
N ALA A 924 46.71 -18.25 16.34
CA ALA A 924 45.69 -19.04 15.67
C ALA A 924 44.80 -18.13 14.80
N PRO A 925 44.26 -18.64 13.68
CA PRO A 925 43.34 -17.87 12.84
C PRO A 925 42.15 -17.31 13.64
N TYR A 926 41.83 -16.04 13.38
CA TYR A 926 40.74 -15.30 14.00
C TYR A 926 40.06 -14.40 12.97
N ASP A 927 38.86 -13.91 13.27
CA ASP A 927 38.19 -12.93 12.41
C ASP A 927 38.83 -11.54 12.61
N PRO A 928 39.45 -10.93 11.58
CA PRO A 928 40.07 -9.62 11.72
C PRO A 928 39.07 -8.55 12.16
N ARG A 929 37.76 -8.71 11.91
CA ARG A 929 36.71 -7.77 12.34
C ARG A 929 36.68 -7.59 13.86
N TRP A 930 37.06 -8.62 14.63
CA TRP A 930 37.15 -8.53 16.09
C TRP A 930 38.26 -7.57 16.53
N MET A 931 39.40 -7.58 15.84
CA MET A 931 40.48 -6.64 16.08
C MET A 931 40.08 -5.22 15.67
N LEU A 932 39.31 -5.06 14.59
CA LEU A 932 38.90 -3.74 14.11
C LEU A 932 37.81 -3.11 14.99
N ALA A 933 36.68 -3.81 15.19
CA ALA A 933 35.47 -3.25 15.79
C ALA A 933 35.17 -3.78 17.20
N GLY A 934 35.87 -4.82 17.65
CA GLY A 934 35.57 -5.54 18.88
C GLY A 934 34.59 -6.69 18.66
N ARG A 935 34.23 -7.37 19.76
CA ARG A 935 33.29 -8.50 19.74
C ARG A 935 32.56 -8.67 21.08
N PRO A 936 31.42 -9.38 21.12
CA PRO A 936 30.84 -9.81 22.38
C PRO A 936 31.83 -10.69 23.17
N HIS A 937 31.93 -10.47 24.49
CA HIS A 937 32.85 -11.22 25.33
C HIS A 937 32.43 -12.71 25.41
N PRO A 938 33.35 -13.67 25.17
CA PRO A 938 32.99 -15.09 25.09
C PRO A 938 32.51 -15.68 26.42
N THR A 939 33.06 -15.24 27.55
CA THR A 939 32.73 -15.74 28.90
C THR A 939 31.74 -14.88 29.67
N LEU A 940 31.84 -13.55 29.57
CA LEU A 940 30.98 -12.60 30.30
C LEU A 940 29.83 -12.13 29.40
N LYS A 941 28.69 -12.84 29.44
CA LYS A 941 27.49 -12.50 28.66
C LYS A 941 27.07 -11.05 28.94
N GLY A 942 26.86 -10.28 27.87
CA GLY A 942 26.44 -8.88 27.93
C GLY A 942 27.58 -7.86 28.02
N THR A 943 28.84 -8.30 28.11
CA THR A 943 30.01 -7.39 28.04
C THR A 943 30.62 -7.39 26.64
N TRP A 944 31.20 -6.26 26.25
CA TRP A 944 31.80 -6.04 24.92
C TRP A 944 33.31 -5.96 25.04
N GLN A 945 34.04 -6.79 24.28
CA GLN A 945 35.49 -6.67 24.14
C GLN A 945 35.80 -5.63 23.06
N SER A 946 36.47 -4.55 23.45
CA SER A 946 36.79 -3.43 22.57
C SER A 946 37.80 -3.82 21.46
N GLY A 947 37.65 -3.19 20.30
CA GLY A 947 38.57 -3.29 19.14
C GLY A 947 39.44 -2.05 18.99
N PHE A 948 40.17 -1.95 17.88
CA PHE A 948 41.08 -0.83 17.58
C PHE A 948 40.33 0.48 17.24
N PHE A 949 39.23 0.40 16.49
CA PHE A 949 38.43 1.56 16.07
C PHE A 949 37.28 1.85 17.03
N ASP A 950 36.68 3.03 16.87
CA ASP A 950 35.53 3.48 17.65
C ASP A 950 34.37 2.47 17.52
N HIS A 951 33.74 2.14 18.65
CA HIS A 951 32.64 1.18 18.68
C HIS A 951 31.52 1.53 17.68
N GLY A 952 31.13 0.55 16.85
CA GLY A 952 30.06 0.72 15.85
C GLY A 952 30.44 1.53 14.60
N SER A 953 31.69 2.00 14.48
CA SER A 953 32.12 2.83 13.34
C SER A 953 32.58 2.04 12.11
N PHE A 954 32.98 0.76 12.25
CA PHE A 954 33.48 -0.02 11.12
C PHE A 954 32.34 -0.46 10.19
N LYS A 955 32.39 -0.03 8.94
CA LYS A 955 31.44 -0.35 7.87
C LYS A 955 32.17 -1.05 6.73
N GLU A 956 32.01 -2.37 6.67
CA GLU A 956 32.64 -3.23 5.65
C GLU A 956 32.01 -3.02 4.27
N ILE A 957 32.83 -3.05 3.22
CA ILE A 957 32.42 -2.99 1.81
C ILE A 957 32.98 -4.18 1.03
N MET A 958 32.24 -4.60 0.01
CA MET A 958 32.58 -5.73 -0.88
C MET A 958 32.82 -7.03 -0.09
N ALA A 959 32.04 -7.25 0.98
CA ALA A 959 32.28 -8.32 1.95
C ALA A 959 32.39 -9.73 1.35
N PRO A 960 31.49 -10.22 0.48
CA PRO A 960 31.53 -11.61 0.01
C PRO A 960 32.52 -11.84 -1.14
N TRP A 961 33.07 -10.79 -1.75
CA TRP A 961 34.06 -10.90 -2.81
C TRP A 961 35.48 -10.78 -2.25
N ALA A 962 36.38 -11.66 -2.70
CA ALA A 962 37.77 -11.74 -2.25
C ALA A 962 37.90 -11.64 -0.72
N GLN A 963 37.19 -12.52 -0.02
CA GLN A 963 37.05 -12.54 1.45
C GLN A 963 38.36 -12.72 2.21
N THR A 964 39.45 -13.06 1.52
CA THR A 964 40.81 -13.08 2.08
C THR A 964 41.31 -11.69 2.50
N VAL A 965 40.65 -10.62 2.04
CA VAL A 965 40.91 -9.23 2.46
C VAL A 965 39.60 -8.57 2.87
N VAL A 966 39.64 -7.91 4.03
CA VAL A 966 38.54 -7.13 4.61
C VAL A 966 38.80 -5.65 4.36
N THR A 967 37.84 -4.96 3.75
CA THR A 967 37.93 -3.54 3.39
C THR A 967 36.74 -2.78 3.92
N GLY A 968 36.92 -1.58 4.44
CA GLY A 968 35.82 -0.78 4.99
C GLY A 968 36.23 0.62 5.40
N ARG A 969 35.27 1.37 5.93
CA ARG A 969 35.49 2.69 6.56
C ARG A 969 35.33 2.54 8.06
N ALA A 970 36.10 3.27 8.85
CA ALA A 970 35.98 3.30 10.31
C ALA A 970 36.24 4.71 10.84
N ARG A 971 36.07 4.90 12.15
CA ARG A 971 36.57 6.10 12.86
C ARG A 971 37.58 5.71 13.92
N LEU A 972 38.62 6.53 14.06
CA LEU A 972 39.61 6.45 15.12
C LEU A 972 39.62 7.77 15.89
N GLY A 973 39.06 7.78 17.09
CA GLY A 973 38.86 9.01 17.85
C GLY A 973 38.04 10.04 17.09
N GLY A 974 37.03 9.59 16.34
CA GLY A 974 36.16 10.44 15.52
C GLY A 974 36.71 10.78 14.14
N ILE A 975 37.99 10.49 13.85
CA ILE A 975 38.62 10.74 12.53
C ILE A 975 38.23 9.60 11.58
N PRO A 976 37.58 9.87 10.43
CA PRO A 976 37.22 8.83 9.48
C PRO A 976 38.46 8.33 8.72
N VAL A 977 38.59 7.01 8.58
CA VAL A 977 39.72 6.35 7.92
C VAL A 977 39.25 5.21 7.01
N GLY A 978 39.95 5.01 5.90
CA GLY A 978 39.84 3.80 5.08
C GLY A 978 40.67 2.68 5.70
N VAL A 979 40.10 1.47 5.79
CA VAL A 979 40.70 0.34 6.50
C VAL A 979 40.84 -0.85 5.56
N ILE A 980 42.01 -1.47 5.57
CA ILE A 980 42.28 -2.75 4.91
C ILE A 980 42.91 -3.69 5.93
N ALA A 981 42.32 -4.87 6.10
CA ALA A 981 42.81 -5.92 6.98
C ALA A 981 42.81 -7.27 6.27
N VAL A 982 43.58 -8.22 6.80
CA VAL A 982 43.80 -9.52 6.17
C VAL A 982 43.06 -10.61 6.94
N GLU A 983 42.25 -11.40 6.23
CA GLU A 983 41.63 -12.58 6.81
C GLU A 983 42.68 -13.65 7.04
N THR A 984 42.67 -14.22 8.25
CA THR A 984 43.68 -15.20 8.67
C THR A 984 43.19 -16.63 8.52
N ARG A 985 41.87 -16.83 8.49
CA ARG A 985 41.24 -18.13 8.22
C ARG A 985 41.32 -18.47 6.74
N THR A 986 41.30 -19.76 6.44
CA THR A 986 41.06 -20.22 5.07
C THR A 986 39.63 -19.88 4.69
N VAL A 987 39.45 -19.32 3.50
CA VAL A 987 38.15 -18.94 2.96
C VAL A 987 37.76 -19.89 1.85
N GLU A 988 36.50 -20.33 1.87
CA GLU A 988 35.90 -21.12 0.81
C GLU A 988 35.15 -20.20 -0.16
N VAL A 989 35.63 -20.13 -1.41
CA VAL A 989 34.98 -19.35 -2.47
C VAL A 989 34.21 -20.30 -3.37
N ALA A 990 32.88 -20.17 -3.36
CA ALA A 990 32.00 -20.90 -4.27
C ALA A 990 31.90 -20.18 -5.62
N VAL A 991 32.36 -20.84 -6.68
CA VAL A 991 32.19 -20.40 -8.07
C VAL A 991 30.97 -21.10 -8.64
N PRO A 992 29.92 -20.38 -9.08
CA PRO A 992 28.72 -20.98 -9.64
C PRO A 992 29.02 -21.68 -10.98
N ALA A 993 28.23 -22.70 -11.31
CA ALA A 993 28.23 -23.28 -12.64
C ALA A 993 27.69 -22.25 -13.65
N ASP A 994 28.20 -22.31 -14.89
CA ASP A 994 27.67 -21.52 -16.00
C ASP A 994 26.55 -22.30 -16.71
N PRO A 995 25.28 -21.85 -16.64
CA PRO A 995 24.17 -22.54 -17.29
C PRO A 995 24.31 -22.64 -18.82
N ALA A 996 25.10 -21.76 -19.44
CA ALA A 996 25.35 -21.82 -20.88
C ALA A 996 26.27 -22.98 -21.28
N ASN A 997 27.08 -23.49 -20.36
CA ASN A 997 27.95 -24.64 -20.59
C ASN A 997 27.46 -25.85 -19.78
N LEU A 998 26.99 -26.88 -20.48
CA LEU A 998 26.43 -28.09 -19.86
C LEU A 998 27.45 -28.89 -19.03
N ASP A 999 28.74 -28.76 -19.35
CA ASP A 999 29.84 -29.42 -18.63
C ASP A 999 30.34 -28.60 -17.43
N SER A 1000 29.78 -27.41 -17.21
CA SER A 1000 30.17 -26.53 -16.11
C SER A 1000 29.55 -27.01 -14.79
N GLU A 1001 30.37 -27.08 -13.75
CA GLU A 1001 29.96 -27.47 -12.40
C GLU A 1001 30.32 -26.37 -11.40
N ALA A 1002 29.56 -26.30 -10.31
CA ALA A 1002 29.88 -25.39 -9.21
C ALA A 1002 31.13 -25.89 -8.48
N LYS A 1003 32.11 -25.01 -8.25
CA LYS A 1003 33.40 -25.36 -7.67
C LYS A 1003 33.62 -24.61 -6.37
N ILE A 1004 34.13 -25.29 -5.35
CA ILE A 1004 34.57 -24.65 -4.10
C ILE A 1004 36.09 -24.53 -4.15
N ILE A 1005 36.59 -23.30 -4.11
CA ILE A 1005 38.02 -22.99 -4.13
C ILE A 1005 38.44 -22.56 -2.73
N GLN A 1006 39.38 -23.30 -2.15
CA GLN A 1006 40.00 -22.96 -0.88
C GLN A 1006 41.08 -21.91 -1.11
N GLN A 1007 40.93 -20.74 -0.47
CA GLN A 1007 41.93 -19.68 -0.46
C GLN A 1007 42.52 -19.58 0.93
N ALA A 1008 43.83 -19.84 1.05
CA ALA A 1008 44.52 -19.73 2.33
C ALA A 1008 44.49 -18.28 2.84
N GLY A 1009 44.25 -18.10 4.13
CA GLY A 1009 44.37 -16.79 4.77
C GLY A 1009 45.81 -16.25 4.67
N GLN A 1010 45.95 -14.93 4.79
CA GLN A 1010 47.25 -14.24 4.70
C GLN A 1010 47.98 -14.39 3.35
N VAL A 1011 47.29 -14.72 2.26
CA VAL A 1011 47.89 -14.83 0.92
C VAL A 1011 47.13 -13.95 -0.05
N TRP A 1012 47.85 -13.24 -0.91
CA TRP A 1012 47.23 -12.50 -2.01
C TRP A 1012 46.99 -13.40 -3.22
N PHE A 1013 45.74 -13.38 -3.68
CA PHE A 1013 45.21 -13.98 -4.89
C PHE A 1013 44.83 -12.87 -5.88
N PRO A 1014 44.57 -13.17 -7.17
CA PRO A 1014 44.20 -12.14 -8.15
C PRO A 1014 43.00 -11.27 -7.72
N ASP A 1015 41.98 -11.89 -7.16
CA ASP A 1015 40.78 -11.22 -6.65
C ASP A 1015 41.07 -10.30 -5.45
N SER A 1016 41.86 -10.76 -4.48
CA SER A 1016 42.23 -9.97 -3.29
C SER A 1016 43.23 -8.86 -3.58
N ALA A 1017 44.18 -9.06 -4.50
CA ALA A 1017 45.05 -8.01 -5.00
C ALA A 1017 44.22 -6.90 -5.68
N TYR A 1018 43.28 -7.29 -6.55
CA TYR A 1018 42.42 -6.33 -7.24
C TYR A 1018 41.45 -5.62 -6.28
N LYS A 1019 40.85 -6.32 -5.30
CA LYS A 1019 40.04 -5.70 -4.23
C LYS A 1019 40.84 -4.69 -3.41
N THR A 1020 42.08 -5.02 -3.07
CA THR A 1020 42.99 -4.13 -2.33
C THR A 1020 43.27 -2.87 -3.13
N ALA A 1021 43.66 -3.00 -4.41
CA ALA A 1021 43.94 -1.87 -5.29
C ALA A 1021 42.69 -0.98 -5.51
N GLN A 1022 41.52 -1.60 -5.73
CA GLN A 1022 40.26 -0.88 -5.89
C GLN A 1022 39.88 -0.10 -4.62
N ALA A 1023 40.00 -0.70 -3.44
CA ALA A 1023 39.71 -0.03 -2.17
C ALA A 1023 40.64 1.16 -1.93
N ILE A 1024 41.94 1.01 -2.20
CA ILE A 1024 42.91 2.11 -2.11
C ILE A 1024 42.51 3.26 -3.05
N LYS A 1025 42.15 2.93 -4.30
CA LYS A 1025 41.70 3.93 -5.27
C LYS A 1025 40.46 4.68 -4.77
N ASP A 1026 39.46 3.96 -4.27
CA ASP A 1026 38.22 4.54 -3.76
C ASP A 1026 38.47 5.45 -2.54
N PHE A 1027 39.28 5.01 -1.57
CA PHE A 1027 39.61 5.79 -0.38
C PHE A 1027 40.45 7.03 -0.70
N ASN A 1028 41.38 6.94 -1.65
CA ASN A 1028 42.13 8.10 -2.11
C ASN A 1028 41.22 9.14 -2.76
N ARG A 1029 40.26 8.70 -3.59
CA ARG A 1029 39.25 9.60 -4.19
C ARG A 1029 38.26 10.16 -3.18
N GLU A 1030 38.09 9.51 -2.03
CA GLU A 1030 37.33 10.03 -0.88
C GLU A 1030 38.17 10.94 0.03
N LYS A 1031 39.47 11.11 -0.26
CA LYS A 1031 40.45 11.80 0.59
C LYS A 1031 40.57 11.23 2.01
N LEU A 1032 40.25 9.96 2.18
CA LEU A 1032 40.38 9.30 3.47
C LEU A 1032 41.85 8.95 3.72
N PRO A 1033 42.36 9.14 4.95
CA PRO A 1033 43.60 8.50 5.36
C PRO A 1033 43.43 6.97 5.33
N LEU A 1034 44.50 6.26 5.01
CA LEU A 1034 44.48 4.81 4.83
C LEU A 1034 45.24 4.11 5.96
N MET A 1035 44.61 3.12 6.59
CA MET A 1035 45.24 2.21 7.55
C MET A 1035 45.19 0.78 7.03
N ILE A 1036 46.37 0.18 6.83
CA ILE A 1036 46.50 -1.21 6.40
C ILE A 1036 47.07 -2.04 7.57
N PHE A 1037 46.28 -2.95 8.10
CA PHE A 1037 46.73 -3.97 9.06
C PHE A 1037 47.41 -5.11 8.29
N ALA A 1038 48.61 -4.83 7.79
CA ALA A 1038 49.33 -5.72 6.89
C ALA A 1038 49.73 -7.03 7.59
N ASN A 1039 49.24 -8.15 7.07
CA ASN A 1039 49.45 -9.47 7.64
C ASN A 1039 49.47 -10.57 6.54
N TRP A 1040 50.07 -10.27 5.39
CA TRP A 1040 50.25 -11.23 4.29
C TRP A 1040 51.62 -11.93 4.40
N ARG A 1041 51.64 -13.22 4.08
CA ARG A 1041 52.86 -14.04 3.94
C ARG A 1041 53.51 -13.87 2.56
N GLY A 1042 52.74 -13.46 1.57
CA GLY A 1042 53.17 -13.28 0.19
C GLY A 1042 52.04 -13.48 -0.82
N PHE A 1043 52.42 -13.62 -2.08
CA PHE A 1043 51.50 -13.81 -3.20
C PHE A 1043 51.36 -15.28 -3.56
N SER A 1044 50.21 -15.65 -4.13
CA SER A 1044 49.94 -17.01 -4.59
C SER A 1044 50.81 -17.38 -5.79
N GLY A 1045 51.89 -18.13 -5.54
CA GLY A 1045 52.86 -18.57 -6.55
C GLY A 1045 52.45 -19.79 -7.38
N GLY A 1046 51.21 -20.28 -7.25
CA GLY A 1046 50.73 -21.44 -8.00
C GLY A 1046 50.50 -21.14 -9.49
N MET A 1047 50.59 -22.15 -10.35
CA MET A 1047 50.41 -22.02 -11.82
C MET A 1047 49.08 -21.34 -12.19
N LYS A 1048 48.01 -21.61 -11.45
CA LYS A 1048 46.69 -20.98 -11.62
C LYS A 1048 46.67 -19.49 -11.20
N GLY A 1049 47.47 -19.10 -10.22
CA GLY A 1049 47.65 -17.70 -9.81
C GLY A 1049 48.49 -16.89 -10.80
N TYR A 1050 49.51 -17.52 -11.39
CA TYR A 1050 50.33 -16.93 -12.47
C TYR A 1050 49.52 -16.68 -13.75
N LEU A 1051 48.72 -17.68 -14.19
CA LEU A 1051 47.83 -17.55 -15.35
C LEU A 1051 46.69 -16.54 -15.14
N GLY A 1052 46.29 -16.27 -13.89
CA GLY A 1052 45.28 -15.28 -13.53
C GLY A 1052 45.77 -13.82 -13.55
N THR A 1053 46.89 -13.51 -14.19
CA THR A 1053 47.45 -12.15 -14.33
C THR A 1053 47.76 -11.42 -13.01
N TRP A 1054 48.07 -12.14 -11.93
CA TRP A 1054 48.33 -11.49 -10.62
C TRP A 1054 49.47 -10.46 -10.68
N MET A 1055 50.53 -10.69 -11.49
CA MET A 1055 51.63 -9.72 -11.66
C MET A 1055 51.16 -8.37 -12.22
N CYS A 1056 50.17 -8.35 -13.11
CA CYS A 1056 49.59 -7.11 -13.62
C CYS A 1056 48.73 -6.40 -12.56
N LEU A 1057 48.18 -7.16 -11.61
CA LEU A 1057 47.32 -6.67 -10.53
C LEU A 1057 48.11 -6.20 -9.31
N GLY A 1058 49.23 -6.84 -8.98
CA GLY A 1058 50.16 -6.37 -7.96
C GLY A 1058 51.05 -5.20 -8.42
N GLY A 1059 51.13 -4.96 -9.74
CA GLY A 1059 51.77 -3.77 -10.29
C GLY A 1059 50.86 -2.54 -10.37
N ARG A 1060 49.54 -2.71 -10.21
CA ARG A 1060 48.56 -1.63 -10.04
C ARG A 1060 48.41 -1.31 -8.56
#